data_AF-A0A6B0QYK0-F1
#
_entry.id   AF-A0A6B0QYK0-F1
#
_cell.length_a   1.000
_cell.length_b   1.000
_cell.length_c   1.000
_cell.angle_alpha   90.00
_cell.angle_beta   90.00
_cell.angle_gamma   90.00
#
_symmetry.space_group_name_H-M   'P 1'
#
loop_
_entity.id
_entity.type
_entity.pdbx_description
1 polymer ?
#
loop_
_entity_poly.entity_id
_entity_poly.type
_entity_poly.pdbx_seq_one_letter_code
_entity_poly.pdbx_strand_id
1 'polypeptide(L)'
;MDWNFRAGAHTWKSRYNVGLSRSQKISVKSDEKTTGEQDSQWRGCVAHSQGPSSNPESGGAASQLDCQAGRARDPDCGGRCQGDSAGRTRKSGAAAGRRCQEAGAGHTGKSRRRPLRGSFKRKCAQTQDDDYLNIKVCRSSAILQMIMGIRGLMSFVEDHSNEFFTDVKLRDTKIIIDGYALFHRLYFSSNLELRYGGDYDSFTDVVQKFFESLFACKICPYVVLDGGCDISDKKLNTLKDRAREKIQMAHSLSVGGGGYVCPLLIREVFIQVLTKLQVCFVQCFSEADRDIMTLANHWNCPVLSSDSDFCIFDLKSGFCPLNGFQWRNVNTIKGTRDRYIPAKCFFLDALCCHFGIMNKTLLPLFAVLCGNDHVNLPVMETFLSKVRLPLGAANSKGRRHHRVLGLLNWLSRFADPTEALDSVLNHLPKKRRGTVKELLCRSMEEYVQAQGRLQDFFQHGAYTCPDTWNPGLPPWVLAALARGQLSPFISDALVLRRTILHTQVENMHRPNAHRISLPIRQVIYGLLVNAPPHVRNVAWDALPPQPPTFSEVERINKNIKTSIVNAVELPKDHSDLSKLTELSLASRQMLLLETLKVKQSLLDPVPAALKLPVAVSCYWVQHAEATLKLHHLQALLLGMLLGPLRAMASSPEEKAVRGGGAETLYAELQRVKAPPGTRLDLDTAHVFCQWQCCLQMGLYLNQLLSTPLPEPDLTRLYSGSLVHGLCRQLLTSASVESLLRLCPEAQQLYEHLFSATRSCAPAELFLPKGKLNSKRRKQKKSGISWSENRVGTTLNARSWHEGSNPFELLMVETLENEEAPELK
;
A
#
# COMPACT_ATOMS: atom_id res chain seq x y z
N MET A 1 -32.53 -28.20 -12.04
CA MET A 1 -33.72 -27.33 -11.89
C MET A 1 -33.26 -25.91 -12.10
N ASP A 2 -33.47 -25.42 -13.30
CA ASP A 2 -32.89 -24.19 -13.82
C ASP A 2 -33.67 -22.97 -13.33
N TRP A 3 -32.96 -21.87 -13.08
CA TRP A 3 -33.56 -20.57 -12.80
C TRP A 3 -33.08 -19.55 -13.82
N ASN A 4 -33.83 -19.48 -14.93
CA ASN A 4 -33.67 -18.41 -15.92
C ASN A 4 -34.00 -17.05 -15.28
N PHE A 5 -33.10 -16.08 -15.44
CA PHE A 5 -33.40 -14.66 -15.22
C PHE A 5 -33.15 -13.88 -16.51
N ARG A 6 -34.23 -13.46 -17.17
CA ARG A 6 -34.16 -12.59 -18.37
C ARG A 6 -34.26 -11.13 -17.98
N ALA A 7 -33.17 -10.42 -18.23
CA ALA A 7 -33.08 -9.04 -18.74
C ALA A 7 -34.03 -7.97 -18.19
N GLY A 8 -33.45 -7.04 -17.43
CA GLY A 8 -33.83 -5.63 -17.37
C GLY A 8 -32.62 -4.74 -17.70
N ALA A 9 -31.93 -5.01 -18.82
CA ALA A 9 -30.60 -4.48 -19.10
C ALA A 9 -30.60 -3.43 -20.23
N HIS A 10 -30.37 -2.16 -19.88
CA HIS A 10 -29.96 -1.16 -20.85
C HIS A 10 -28.52 -1.39 -21.30
N THR A 11 -28.24 -1.14 -22.58
CA THR A 11 -27.06 -1.68 -23.25
C THR A 11 -25.80 -0.83 -23.08
N TRP A 12 -24.78 -1.39 -22.44
CA TRP A 12 -23.38 -1.07 -22.74
C TRP A 12 -22.73 -2.25 -23.45
N LYS A 13 -22.42 -2.07 -24.74
CA LYS A 13 -21.62 -3.00 -25.55
C LYS A 13 -20.65 -2.22 -26.42
N SER A 14 -19.43 -2.02 -25.94
CA SER A 14 -18.30 -1.81 -26.85
C SER A 14 -17.88 -3.18 -27.39
N ARG A 15 -17.81 -3.32 -28.71
CA ARG A 15 -17.21 -4.48 -29.38
C ARG A 15 -15.74 -4.18 -29.65
N TYR A 16 -14.88 -5.19 -29.55
CA TYR A 16 -14.03 -5.67 -30.67
C TYR A 16 -13.10 -6.79 -30.17
N ASN A 17 -13.39 -8.05 -30.54
CA ASN A 17 -12.39 -9.12 -30.48
C ASN A 17 -12.79 -10.35 -31.34
N VAL A 18 -12.50 -10.30 -32.65
CA VAL A 18 -12.45 -11.43 -33.61
C VAL A 18 -11.46 -11.00 -34.71
N GLY A 19 -10.55 -11.80 -35.25
CA GLY A 19 -10.16 -13.18 -34.95
C GLY A 19 -9.32 -13.74 -36.10
N LEU A 20 -8.42 -14.70 -35.87
CA LEU A 20 -7.66 -15.34 -36.95
C LEU A 20 -8.52 -16.36 -37.72
N SER A 21 -8.43 -16.34 -39.05
CA SER A 21 -8.53 -17.57 -39.85
C SER A 21 -7.73 -17.45 -41.15
N ARG A 22 -7.49 -18.58 -41.82
CA ARG A 22 -6.68 -18.71 -43.03
C ARG A 22 -7.45 -18.28 -44.29
N SER A 23 -6.71 -17.79 -45.29
CA SER A 23 -7.04 -17.93 -46.71
C SER A 23 -5.76 -17.96 -47.56
N GLN A 24 -5.86 -18.42 -48.81
CA GLN A 24 -4.73 -18.80 -49.67
C GLN A 24 -4.24 -17.69 -50.62
N LYS A 25 -3.14 -17.98 -51.32
CA LYS A 25 -2.48 -17.11 -52.32
C LYS A 25 -3.41 -16.67 -53.46
N ILE A 26 -3.30 -15.40 -53.85
CA ILE A 26 -3.19 -14.79 -55.20
C ILE A 26 -2.93 -13.29 -54.90
N SER A 27 -1.77 -12.66 -55.12
CA SER A 27 -0.85 -12.54 -56.28
C SER A 27 -1.25 -11.43 -57.26
N VAL A 28 -0.22 -10.69 -57.74
CA VAL A 28 -0.23 -9.67 -58.82
C VAL A 28 -0.68 -8.23 -58.46
N LYS A 29 0.34 -7.34 -58.33
CA LYS A 29 0.52 -5.98 -58.93
C LYS A 29 -0.59 -4.90 -58.89
N SER A 30 -0.29 -3.60 -58.97
CA SER A 30 0.94 -2.78 -58.71
C SER A 30 0.58 -1.28 -58.83
N ASP A 31 1.50 -0.39 -58.43
CA ASP A 31 1.62 1.03 -58.87
C ASP A 31 0.47 2.00 -58.45
N GLU A 32 0.63 3.32 -58.32
CA GLU A 32 1.82 4.19 -58.15
C GLU A 32 1.44 5.50 -57.40
N LYS A 33 2.46 6.33 -57.09
CA LYS A 33 2.54 7.83 -57.12
C LYS A 33 1.24 8.69 -57.23
N THR A 34 1.11 9.92 -56.68
CA THR A 34 2.03 10.88 -56.00
C THR A 34 1.25 12.08 -55.40
N THR A 35 1.89 12.84 -54.48
CA THR A 35 1.79 14.31 -54.19
C THR A 35 0.51 15.13 -54.42
N GLY A 36 0.21 16.08 -53.52
CA GLY A 36 -0.59 17.28 -53.84
C GLY A 36 -0.93 18.13 -52.62
N GLU A 37 -0.51 19.40 -52.60
CA GLU A 37 -0.61 20.32 -51.44
C GLU A 37 -1.77 21.34 -51.49
N GLN A 38 -2.13 21.83 -50.28
CA GLN A 38 -2.55 23.21 -49.94
C GLN A 38 -3.94 23.79 -50.34
N ASP A 39 -4.64 24.22 -49.27
CA ASP A 39 -5.24 25.54 -49.00
C ASP A 39 -6.51 26.13 -49.68
N SER A 40 -7.53 26.27 -48.81
CA SER A 40 -8.25 27.53 -48.45
C SER A 40 -9.68 27.85 -48.98
N GLN A 41 -10.56 28.14 -48.01
CA GLN A 41 -11.81 28.96 -47.97
C GLN A 41 -12.89 28.89 -49.09
N TRP A 42 -14.18 28.90 -48.70
CA TRP A 42 -15.16 29.99 -48.96
C TRP A 42 -16.63 29.69 -48.52
N ARG A 43 -17.39 30.74 -48.10
CA ARG A 43 -18.88 30.87 -47.93
C ARG A 43 -19.56 30.02 -46.82
N GLY A 44 -20.70 30.42 -46.22
CA GLY A 44 -21.35 31.75 -46.12
C GLY A 44 -22.91 31.78 -46.08
N CYS A 45 -23.51 32.45 -45.07
CA CYS A 45 -24.93 32.90 -44.95
C CYS A 45 -26.03 31.79 -44.75
N VAL A 46 -27.29 31.97 -44.27
CA VAL A 46 -28.16 32.99 -43.55
C VAL A 46 -29.47 32.22 -43.16
N ALA A 47 -30.41 32.51 -42.24
CA ALA A 47 -30.80 33.67 -41.38
C ALA A 47 -30.92 33.25 -39.87
N HIS A 48 -31.67 33.75 -38.86
CA HIS A 48 -32.92 34.53 -38.57
C HIS A 48 -34.29 33.82 -38.74
N SER A 49 -35.31 34.03 -37.88
CA SER A 49 -35.55 35.01 -36.78
C SER A 49 -36.37 34.35 -35.60
N GLN A 50 -36.88 34.97 -34.50
CA GLN A 50 -36.92 36.35 -33.95
C GLN A 50 -37.20 36.33 -32.40
N GLY A 51 -37.43 37.50 -31.77
CA GLY A 51 -38.04 37.68 -30.42
C GLY A 51 -39.44 38.35 -30.49
N PRO A 52 -40.05 38.87 -29.39
CA PRO A 52 -39.42 39.84 -28.48
C PRO A 52 -39.81 39.71 -26.97
N SER A 53 -39.61 40.78 -26.20
CA SER A 53 -39.55 40.87 -24.73
C SER A 53 -40.58 41.81 -24.07
N SER A 54 -40.86 41.63 -22.77
CA SER A 54 -41.13 42.74 -21.83
C SER A 54 -41.02 42.32 -20.35
N ASN A 55 -40.63 43.24 -19.47
CA ASN A 55 -40.54 43.08 -18.01
C ASN A 55 -41.83 43.63 -17.32
N PRO A 56 -41.82 44.11 -16.06
CA PRO A 56 -42.20 43.35 -14.87
C PRO A 56 -43.36 43.98 -14.08
N GLU A 57 -43.88 43.34 -13.02
CA GLU A 57 -44.31 44.08 -11.82
C GLU A 57 -44.53 43.21 -10.56
N SER A 58 -45.01 43.83 -9.49
CA SER A 58 -45.08 43.33 -8.11
C SER A 58 -46.53 43.09 -7.63
N GLY A 59 -46.72 42.39 -6.52
CA GLY A 59 -48.04 42.23 -5.88
C GLY A 59 -48.07 41.13 -4.82
N GLY A 60 -48.34 41.47 -3.57
CA GLY A 60 -48.41 40.52 -2.45
C GLY A 60 -49.85 40.12 -2.07
N ALA A 61 -50.10 40.06 -0.75
CA ALA A 61 -51.36 39.74 -0.06
C ALA A 61 -51.64 38.24 0.19
N ALA A 62 -51.48 37.90 1.47
CA ALA A 62 -51.86 36.67 2.15
C ALA A 62 -53.36 36.35 2.10
N SER A 63 -53.70 35.11 2.46
CA SER A 63 -54.87 34.83 3.29
C SER A 63 -54.58 33.70 4.28
N GLN A 64 -55.00 33.88 5.53
CA GLN A 64 -55.05 32.83 6.56
C GLN A 64 -56.48 32.27 6.64
N LEU A 65 -56.62 31.03 7.12
CA LEU A 65 -57.75 30.44 7.88
C LEU A 65 -57.38 28.94 8.04
N ASP A 66 -56.87 28.41 9.16
CA ASP A 66 -57.08 28.63 10.61
C ASP A 66 -58.34 27.96 11.19
N CYS A 67 -58.30 27.66 12.49
CA CYS A 67 -59.22 26.84 13.30
C CYS A 67 -59.12 25.30 13.09
N GLN A 68 -59.27 24.45 14.13
CA GLN A 68 -59.52 24.72 15.55
C GLN A 68 -58.99 23.62 16.49
N ALA A 69 -59.02 23.86 17.81
CA ALA A 69 -58.42 23.00 18.85
C ALA A 69 -59.41 22.64 19.98
N GLY A 70 -59.11 21.56 20.73
CA GLY A 70 -59.74 21.19 22.01
C GLY A 70 -58.81 20.29 22.82
N ARG A 71 -58.12 20.80 23.87
CA ARG A 71 -58.58 21.06 25.27
C ARG A 71 -58.58 19.83 26.19
N ALA A 72 -57.42 19.66 26.86
CA ALA A 72 -57.22 19.48 28.31
C ALA A 72 -58.03 18.45 29.15
N ARG A 73 -57.31 17.71 30.01
CA ARG A 73 -57.65 17.44 31.43
C ARG A 73 -56.50 16.79 32.21
N ASP A 74 -56.02 17.50 33.23
CA ASP A 74 -55.55 16.98 34.53
C ASP A 74 -56.81 16.78 35.46
N PRO A 75 -56.75 16.28 36.73
CA PRO A 75 -55.58 16.18 37.63
C PRO A 75 -55.46 14.95 38.60
N ASP A 76 -54.37 14.99 39.38
CA ASP A 76 -54.26 14.72 40.84
C ASP A 76 -53.93 13.32 41.43
N CYS A 77 -53.48 13.38 42.69
CA CYS A 77 -53.10 12.32 43.66
C CYS A 77 -51.78 11.55 43.40
N GLY A 78 -50.89 11.33 44.38
CA GLY A 78 -50.80 11.85 45.75
C GLY A 78 -50.14 10.86 46.74
N GLY A 79 -49.06 11.27 47.43
CA GLY A 79 -48.40 10.43 48.47
C GLY A 79 -47.22 11.10 49.19
N ARG A 80 -47.11 10.93 50.52
CA ARG A 80 -46.05 11.52 51.38
C ARG A 80 -45.31 10.47 52.21
N CYS A 81 -44.05 10.78 52.54
CA CYS A 81 -43.32 10.58 53.83
C CYS A 81 -41.86 11.02 53.55
N GLN A 82 -41.18 11.98 54.21
CA GLN A 82 -41.04 12.43 55.62
C GLN A 82 -40.36 11.42 56.56
N GLY A 83 -39.41 11.95 57.37
CA GLY A 83 -38.43 11.20 58.20
C GLY A 83 -37.00 11.33 57.65
N ASP A 84 -36.22 12.41 57.78
CA ASP A 84 -36.04 13.45 58.83
C ASP A 84 -34.95 13.12 59.89
N SER A 85 -34.32 14.16 60.45
CA SER A 85 -33.37 14.22 61.57
C SER A 85 -31.87 13.83 61.42
N ALA A 86 -31.06 14.87 61.66
CA ALA A 86 -29.68 15.00 62.21
C ALA A 86 -28.95 13.80 62.86
N GLY A 87 -27.62 13.80 63.02
CA GLY A 87 -26.58 14.82 62.70
C GLY A 87 -25.39 14.81 63.71
N ARG A 88 -24.46 15.80 63.60
CA ARG A 88 -23.29 16.06 64.49
C ARG A 88 -22.13 15.00 64.48
N THR A 89 -20.86 15.30 64.79
CA THR A 89 -19.96 16.50 64.67
C THR A 89 -18.49 16.10 64.97
N ARG A 90 -17.50 16.80 64.40
CA ARG A 90 -16.08 16.96 64.87
C ARG A 90 -15.23 15.66 64.96
N LYS A 91 -13.95 15.61 64.56
CA LYS A 91 -12.83 16.51 64.92
C LYS A 91 -11.74 16.60 63.84
N SER A 92 -10.86 17.59 64.00
CA SER A 92 -9.61 17.85 63.26
C SER A 92 -8.38 17.21 63.94
N GLY A 93 -7.28 17.04 63.19
CA GLY A 93 -5.94 16.77 63.77
C GLY A 93 -4.91 16.30 62.74
N ALA A 94 -3.76 16.98 62.62
CA ALA A 94 -2.76 16.74 61.58
C ALA A 94 -1.45 16.13 62.10
N ALA A 95 -0.80 15.28 61.28
CA ALA A 95 0.67 15.10 61.15
C ALA A 95 0.91 14.13 59.96
N ALA A 96 1.67 14.38 58.89
CA ALA A 96 2.97 15.04 58.67
C ALA A 96 4.19 14.13 58.92
N GLY A 97 4.86 13.70 57.84
CA GLY A 97 6.14 12.96 57.85
C GLY A 97 6.55 12.49 56.45
N ARG A 98 7.76 12.83 55.98
CA ARG A 98 8.31 12.44 54.66
C ARG A 98 9.55 11.55 54.79
N ARG A 99 9.71 10.59 53.88
CA ARG A 99 10.97 10.03 53.32
C ARG A 99 10.59 9.00 52.23
N CYS A 100 11.19 8.85 51.05
CA CYS A 100 12.60 8.92 50.59
C CYS A 100 13.48 7.81 51.20
N GLN A 101 14.28 7.03 50.46
CA GLN A 101 14.37 6.78 49.02
C GLN A 101 15.19 5.48 48.81
N GLU A 102 15.34 5.02 47.56
CA GLU A 102 16.38 4.12 47.02
C GLU A 102 17.33 3.32 47.96
N ALA A 103 17.41 2.01 47.71
CA ALA A 103 18.62 1.21 47.89
C ALA A 103 18.70 0.12 46.81
N GLY A 104 19.88 -0.21 46.30
CA GLY A 104 20.07 -1.20 45.23
C GLY A 104 21.48 -1.81 45.18
N ALA A 105 21.62 -2.86 44.38
CA ALA A 105 22.82 -3.70 44.15
C ALA A 105 23.32 -4.53 45.37
N GLY A 106 23.68 -5.80 45.13
CA GLY A 106 24.02 -6.77 46.20
C GLY A 106 24.42 -8.16 45.70
N HIS A 107 25.57 -8.22 45.01
CA HIS A 107 26.20 -9.33 44.28
C HIS A 107 26.23 -10.78 44.87
N THR A 108 26.34 -11.79 43.97
CA THR A 108 26.82 -13.20 44.16
C THR A 108 25.93 -14.24 44.89
N GLY A 109 26.21 -15.55 44.72
CA GLY A 109 25.79 -16.56 45.73
C GLY A 109 25.35 -18.00 45.35
N LYS A 110 26.01 -18.70 44.42
CA LYS A 110 26.08 -20.19 44.30
C LYS A 110 25.06 -21.11 45.06
N SER A 111 24.41 -22.01 44.29
CA SER A 111 24.36 -23.49 44.49
C SER A 111 23.08 -24.21 44.99
N ARG A 112 22.88 -25.41 44.39
CA ARG A 112 22.24 -26.67 44.88
C ARG A 112 20.71 -26.86 44.92
N ARG A 113 20.34 -28.03 44.34
CA ARG A 113 19.26 -28.98 44.71
C ARG A 113 17.78 -28.69 44.32
N ARG A 114 17.44 -29.20 43.12
CA ARG A 114 16.32 -30.16 42.89
C ARG A 114 16.35 -31.30 43.95
N PRO A 115 15.25 -32.05 44.27
CA PRO A 115 14.37 -32.68 43.25
C PRO A 115 12.89 -32.96 43.65
N LEU A 116 12.22 -33.77 42.80
CA LEU A 116 10.92 -34.47 42.95
C LEU A 116 9.67 -33.57 43.04
N ARG A 117 8.72 -33.63 42.08
CA ARG A 117 7.77 -34.72 41.73
C ARG A 117 6.79 -35.08 42.85
N GLY A 118 5.61 -34.48 42.81
CA GLY A 118 4.40 -34.90 43.55
C GLY A 118 3.16 -34.62 42.71
N SER A 119 2.71 -35.60 41.92
CA SER A 119 1.58 -35.44 41.00
C SER A 119 0.34 -36.19 41.50
N PHE A 120 -0.85 -35.59 41.50
CA PHE A 120 -2.09 -36.24 41.02
C PHE A 120 -3.34 -35.33 40.94
N LYS A 121 -4.22 -35.68 39.97
CA LYS A 121 -5.69 -35.48 39.89
C LYS A 121 -6.33 -34.06 39.99
N ARG A 122 -6.63 -33.54 38.79
CA ARG A 122 -7.99 -33.16 38.28
C ARG A 122 -8.94 -32.34 39.17
N LYS A 123 -9.36 -31.18 38.63
CA LYS A 123 -10.78 -30.75 38.57
C LYS A 123 -11.06 -30.00 37.25
N CYS A 124 -12.34 -29.89 36.90
CA CYS A 124 -12.91 -29.17 35.74
C CYS A 124 -12.41 -27.70 35.68
N ALA A 125 -12.14 -27.08 34.52
CA ALA A 125 -12.93 -26.91 33.29
C ALA A 125 -14.07 -25.88 33.45
N GLN A 126 -14.25 -25.02 32.42
CA GLN A 126 -14.62 -23.59 32.53
C GLN A 126 -13.43 -22.74 33.05
N THR A 127 -13.09 -21.58 32.47
CA THR A 127 -13.64 -20.82 31.31
C THR A 127 -12.71 -20.87 30.09
N GLN A 128 -13.22 -20.58 28.88
CA GLN A 128 -12.40 -20.50 27.65
C GLN A 128 -12.85 -19.41 26.63
N ASP A 129 -13.89 -18.63 26.93
CA ASP A 129 -14.47 -17.64 26.01
C ASP A 129 -13.89 -16.22 26.17
N ASP A 130 -13.48 -15.82 27.38
CA ASP A 130 -13.02 -14.45 27.68
C ASP A 130 -11.72 -14.07 26.95
N ASP A 131 -10.77 -15.03 26.81
CA ASP A 131 -9.53 -14.82 26.06
C ASP A 131 -9.79 -14.59 24.56
N TYR A 132 -10.81 -15.24 23.99
CA TYR A 132 -11.20 -15.03 22.59
C TYR A 132 -11.80 -13.63 22.35
N LEU A 133 -12.40 -13.03 23.37
CA LEU A 133 -12.89 -11.66 23.31
C LEU A 133 -11.74 -10.65 23.45
N ASN A 134 -10.87 -10.84 24.43
CA ASN A 134 -9.69 -9.97 24.64
C ASN A 134 -8.73 -9.97 23.44
N ILE A 135 -8.47 -11.12 22.82
CA ILE A 135 -7.63 -11.20 21.62
C ILE A 135 -8.25 -10.44 20.44
N LYS A 136 -9.59 -10.39 20.31
CA LYS A 136 -10.26 -9.54 19.31
C LYS A 136 -10.11 -8.05 19.64
N VAL A 137 -10.36 -7.65 20.89
CA VAL A 137 -10.28 -6.23 21.31
C VAL A 137 -8.87 -5.67 21.14
N CYS A 138 -7.83 -6.40 21.56
CA CYS A 138 -6.43 -5.99 21.35
C CYS A 138 -6.07 -5.90 19.86
N ARG A 139 -6.59 -6.79 19.01
CA ARG A 139 -6.37 -6.72 17.55
C ARG A 139 -7.08 -5.54 16.89
N SER A 140 -8.29 -5.17 17.32
CA SER A 140 -8.95 -3.95 16.85
C SER A 140 -8.18 -2.69 17.26
N SER A 141 -7.76 -2.61 18.53
CA SER A 141 -6.99 -1.48 19.06
C SER A 141 -5.63 -1.31 18.37
N ALA A 142 -4.97 -2.41 17.98
CA ALA A 142 -3.69 -2.36 17.28
C ALA A 142 -3.80 -1.99 15.78
N ILE A 143 -4.97 -2.12 15.14
CA ILE A 143 -5.17 -1.61 13.76
C ILE A 143 -5.22 -0.07 13.75
N LEU A 144 -5.61 0.58 14.85
CA LEU A 144 -5.49 2.05 15.04
C LEU A 144 -4.04 2.57 15.01
N GLN A 145 -3.05 1.68 14.93
CA GLN A 145 -1.62 2.05 14.95
C GLN A 145 -1.01 2.27 13.56
N MET A 146 -1.77 2.03 12.47
CA MET A 146 -1.46 2.66 11.18
C MET A 146 -1.98 4.10 11.19
N ILE A 147 -1.11 5.06 11.51
CA ILE A 147 -1.50 6.47 11.57
C ILE A 147 -1.73 6.99 10.15
N MET A 148 -3.01 7.11 9.82
CA MET A 148 -3.60 7.72 8.63
C MET A 148 -4.44 8.92 9.13
N GLY A 149 -4.21 10.08 8.53
CA GLY A 149 -4.70 11.39 8.99
C GLY A 149 -4.32 11.83 10.41
N ILE A 150 -5.21 12.64 10.98
CA ILE A 150 -4.98 13.46 12.19
C ILE A 150 -4.77 12.63 13.45
N ARG A 151 -3.61 12.84 14.09
CA ARG A 151 -3.06 12.01 15.17
C ARG A 151 -3.90 11.97 16.46
N GLY A 152 -4.85 11.04 16.49
CA GLY A 152 -5.72 10.75 17.64
C GLY A 152 -7.16 11.22 17.49
N LEU A 153 -7.51 11.84 16.35
CA LEU A 153 -8.88 12.25 16.07
C LEU A 153 -9.83 11.04 15.99
N MET A 154 -9.45 9.98 15.26
CA MET A 154 -10.30 8.78 15.15
C MET A 154 -10.62 8.18 16.52
N SER A 155 -9.61 8.02 17.38
CA SER A 155 -9.81 7.52 18.76
C SER A 155 -10.67 8.45 19.63
N PHE A 156 -10.66 9.76 19.39
CA PHE A 156 -11.56 10.70 20.08
C PHE A 156 -13.01 10.55 19.58
N VAL A 157 -13.19 10.34 18.27
CA VAL A 157 -14.51 10.20 17.63
C VAL A 157 -15.15 8.85 17.95
N GLU A 158 -14.39 7.76 17.98
CA GLU A 158 -14.86 6.42 18.38
C GLU A 158 -15.20 6.33 19.88
N ASP A 159 -14.44 7.02 20.74
CA ASP A 159 -14.70 7.14 22.18
C ASP A 159 -16.08 7.74 22.50
N HIS A 160 -16.59 8.61 21.64
CA HIS A 160 -17.89 9.28 21.76
C HIS A 160 -18.88 8.75 20.70
N SER A 161 -18.77 7.46 20.35
CA SER A 161 -19.47 6.91 19.17
C SER A 161 -21.00 6.75 19.28
N ASN A 162 -21.60 7.19 20.38
CA ASN A 162 -23.05 7.35 20.55
C ASN A 162 -23.52 8.79 20.30
N GLU A 163 -22.59 9.76 20.22
CA GLU A 163 -22.88 11.18 20.01
C GLU A 163 -22.60 11.61 18.57
N PHE A 164 -21.52 11.08 17.97
CA PHE A 164 -21.06 11.50 16.63
C PHE A 164 -21.45 10.57 15.48
N PHE A 165 -22.00 9.38 15.75
CA PHE A 165 -22.43 8.44 14.72
C PHE A 165 -23.91 8.10 14.80
N THR A 166 -24.54 7.98 13.62
CA THR A 166 -25.85 7.34 13.46
C THR A 166 -25.66 5.91 12.93
N ASP A 167 -26.40 4.95 13.49
CA ASP A 167 -26.48 3.59 12.94
C ASP A 167 -27.31 3.58 11.64
N VAL A 168 -26.68 3.23 10.53
CA VAL A 168 -27.28 3.21 9.18
C VAL A 168 -27.41 1.79 8.63
N LYS A 169 -28.45 1.57 7.82
CA LYS A 169 -28.76 0.30 7.16
C LYS A 169 -28.53 0.46 5.66
N LEU A 170 -27.29 0.27 5.22
CA LEU A 170 -26.89 0.58 3.85
C LEU A 170 -27.42 -0.48 2.86
N ARG A 171 -28.16 0.00 1.86
CA ARG A 171 -28.80 -0.73 0.75
C ARG A 171 -29.16 0.26 -0.38
N ASP A 172 -29.35 -0.24 -1.62
CA ASP A 172 -29.84 0.52 -2.79
C ASP A 172 -29.15 1.89 -3.02
N THR A 173 -27.84 2.00 -2.78
CA THR A 173 -27.11 3.28 -2.85
C THR A 173 -25.74 3.15 -3.51
N LYS A 174 -25.19 4.27 -3.97
CA LYS A 174 -23.76 4.36 -4.31
C LYS A 174 -22.93 4.41 -3.03
N ILE A 175 -21.67 3.97 -3.10
CA ILE A 175 -20.69 4.20 -2.03
C ILE A 175 -19.33 4.47 -2.68
N ILE A 176 -18.64 5.50 -2.22
CA ILE A 176 -17.27 5.78 -2.65
C ILE A 176 -16.33 5.22 -1.60
N ILE A 177 -15.31 4.50 -2.04
CA ILE A 177 -14.43 3.74 -1.16
C ILE A 177 -12.98 4.15 -1.41
N ASP A 178 -12.32 4.57 -0.36
CA ASP A 178 -10.86 4.66 -0.29
C ASP A 178 -10.29 3.24 -0.43
N GLY A 179 -9.67 2.98 -1.58
CA GLY A 179 -9.12 1.68 -1.92
C GLY A 179 -7.90 1.31 -1.08
N TYR A 180 -7.06 2.28 -0.69
CA TYR A 180 -5.85 2.02 0.09
C TYR A 180 -6.18 1.63 1.53
N ALA A 181 -7.06 2.38 2.21
CA ALA A 181 -7.58 1.95 3.51
C ALA A 181 -8.39 0.65 3.39
N LEU A 182 -9.18 0.44 2.33
CA LEU A 182 -9.94 -0.80 2.14
C LEU A 182 -9.02 -2.01 2.05
N PHE A 183 -8.03 -2.05 1.15
CA PHE A 183 -7.21 -3.25 0.99
C PHE A 183 -6.32 -3.51 2.21
N HIS A 184 -5.77 -2.46 2.84
CA HIS A 184 -5.08 -2.56 4.13
C HIS A 184 -5.99 -3.17 5.21
N ARG A 185 -7.21 -2.65 5.37
CA ARG A 185 -8.18 -3.14 6.35
C ARG A 185 -8.56 -4.58 6.08
N LEU A 186 -8.92 -4.93 4.84
CA LEU A 186 -9.35 -6.28 4.47
C LEU A 186 -8.24 -7.31 4.72
N TYR A 187 -6.98 -6.96 4.45
CA TYR A 187 -5.85 -7.84 4.72
C TYR A 187 -5.68 -8.10 6.23
N PHE A 188 -5.54 -7.04 7.03
CA PHE A 188 -5.22 -7.18 8.47
C PHE A 188 -6.40 -7.62 9.35
N SER A 189 -7.65 -7.32 8.97
CA SER A 189 -8.84 -7.77 9.71
C SER A 189 -9.21 -9.24 9.47
N SER A 190 -8.62 -9.88 8.45
CA SER A 190 -9.03 -11.23 8.00
C SER A 190 -8.16 -12.38 8.50
N ASN A 191 -7.27 -12.14 9.47
CA ASN A 191 -6.38 -13.16 10.07
C ASN A 191 -5.53 -13.92 9.03
N LEU A 192 -5.06 -13.23 8.00
CA LEU A 192 -4.14 -13.76 7.00
C LEU A 192 -2.72 -13.82 7.56
N GLU A 193 -1.89 -14.75 7.07
CA GLU A 193 -0.51 -14.89 7.53
C GLU A 193 0.38 -13.77 6.94
N LEU A 194 1.17 -13.13 7.80
CA LEU A 194 1.93 -11.92 7.48
C LEU A 194 3.39 -12.23 7.11
N ARG A 195 3.91 -13.39 7.52
CA ARG A 195 5.35 -13.69 7.51
C ARG A 195 5.90 -14.31 6.22
N TYR A 196 5.06 -14.96 5.41
CA TYR A 196 5.52 -15.70 4.22
C TYR A 196 5.45 -14.91 2.90
N GLY A 197 5.31 -13.58 2.99
CA GLY A 197 5.28 -12.70 1.81
C GLY A 197 3.95 -12.69 1.04
N GLY A 198 2.84 -13.13 1.66
CA GLY A 198 1.48 -12.99 1.13
C GLY A 198 0.83 -14.28 0.63
N ASP A 199 -0.40 -14.53 1.08
CA ASP A 199 -1.29 -15.55 0.54
C ASP A 199 -2.36 -14.89 -0.34
N TYR A 200 -1.99 -14.60 -1.59
CA TYR A 200 -2.81 -13.83 -2.53
C TYR A 200 -4.12 -14.55 -2.92
N ASP A 201 -4.13 -15.90 -2.89
CA ASP A 201 -5.34 -16.71 -3.07
C ASP A 201 -6.38 -16.46 -1.96
N SER A 202 -5.89 -16.34 -0.73
CA SER A 202 -6.67 -16.22 0.49
C SER A 202 -7.14 -14.78 0.70
N PHE A 203 -6.35 -13.80 0.28
CA PHE A 203 -6.75 -12.39 0.18
C PHE A 203 -7.80 -12.16 -0.92
N THR A 204 -7.63 -12.78 -2.10
CA THR A 204 -8.61 -12.71 -3.20
C THR A 204 -9.99 -13.17 -2.76
N ASP A 205 -10.06 -14.34 -2.11
CA ASP A 205 -11.31 -14.92 -1.62
C ASP A 205 -11.91 -14.12 -0.43
N VAL A 206 -11.20 -13.13 0.13
CA VAL A 206 -11.70 -12.13 1.10
C VAL A 206 -12.25 -10.89 0.38
N VAL A 207 -11.50 -10.31 -0.57
CA VAL A 207 -11.92 -9.12 -1.33
C VAL A 207 -13.17 -9.42 -2.15
N GLN A 208 -13.25 -10.60 -2.76
CA GLN A 208 -14.43 -11.05 -3.48
C GLN A 208 -15.68 -11.05 -2.58
N LYS A 209 -15.60 -11.64 -1.37
CA LYS A 209 -16.73 -11.70 -0.42
C LYS A 209 -17.15 -10.32 0.10
N PHE A 210 -16.23 -9.36 0.19
CA PHE A 210 -16.56 -7.97 0.52
C PHE A 210 -17.46 -7.36 -0.56
N PHE A 211 -17.06 -7.41 -1.83
CA PHE A 211 -17.85 -6.85 -2.93
C PHE A 211 -19.14 -7.63 -3.21
N GLU A 212 -19.14 -8.96 -3.09
CA GLU A 212 -20.37 -9.79 -3.13
C GLU A 212 -21.39 -9.35 -2.06
N SER A 213 -20.92 -8.94 -0.88
CA SER A 213 -21.79 -8.44 0.19
C SER A 213 -22.41 -7.07 -0.14
N LEU A 214 -21.66 -6.19 -0.83
CA LEU A 214 -22.20 -4.92 -1.35
C LEU A 214 -23.26 -5.17 -2.42
N PHE A 215 -22.95 -5.99 -3.43
CA PHE A 215 -23.85 -6.31 -4.52
C PHE A 215 -25.13 -7.01 -4.03
N ALA A 216 -25.02 -7.89 -3.02
CA ALA A 216 -26.16 -8.54 -2.38
C ALA A 216 -27.12 -7.56 -1.69
N CYS A 217 -26.66 -6.36 -1.33
CA CYS A 217 -27.46 -5.27 -0.77
C CYS A 217 -27.81 -4.19 -1.81
N LYS A 218 -27.55 -4.46 -3.11
CA LYS A 218 -27.72 -3.52 -4.24
C LYS A 218 -26.93 -2.22 -4.06
N ILE A 219 -25.77 -2.30 -3.40
CA ILE A 219 -24.85 -1.17 -3.25
C ILE A 219 -23.92 -1.13 -4.47
N CYS A 220 -23.74 0.06 -5.05
CA CYS A 220 -22.85 0.30 -6.18
C CYS A 220 -21.51 0.91 -5.71
N PRO A 221 -20.43 0.12 -5.58
CA PRO A 221 -19.12 0.61 -5.17
C PRO A 221 -18.38 1.35 -6.29
N TYR A 222 -17.76 2.48 -5.91
CA TYR A 222 -16.78 3.20 -6.70
C TYR A 222 -15.49 3.32 -5.88
N VAL A 223 -14.39 2.70 -6.33
CA VAL A 223 -13.13 2.68 -5.58
C VAL A 223 -12.18 3.74 -6.11
N VAL A 224 -11.61 4.55 -5.23
CA VAL A 224 -10.59 5.56 -5.56
C VAL A 224 -9.28 5.15 -4.89
N LEU A 225 -8.17 5.17 -5.63
CA LEU A 225 -6.85 4.77 -5.16
C LEU A 225 -5.88 5.95 -5.14
N ASP A 226 -5.11 6.08 -4.05
CA ASP A 226 -4.01 7.04 -3.93
C ASP A 226 -2.95 6.82 -5.00
N GLY A 227 -2.56 7.92 -5.64
CA GLY A 227 -1.62 7.99 -6.75
C GLY A 227 -0.15 8.01 -6.35
N GLY A 228 0.62 8.84 -7.06
CA GLY A 228 2.03 9.07 -6.77
C GLY A 228 2.25 10.00 -5.58
N CYS A 229 3.49 10.07 -5.11
CA CYS A 229 3.89 10.99 -4.06
C CYS A 229 3.81 12.46 -4.55
N ASP A 230 3.47 13.38 -3.65
CA ASP A 230 3.31 14.80 -3.99
C ASP A 230 4.65 15.49 -4.34
N ILE A 231 4.60 16.33 -5.40
CA ILE A 231 5.78 17.03 -5.97
C ILE A 231 6.38 18.05 -4.99
N SER A 232 5.59 18.60 -4.07
CA SER A 232 6.04 19.58 -3.08
C SER A 232 6.85 18.98 -1.92
N ASP A 233 7.08 17.66 -1.91
CA ASP A 233 7.85 16.91 -0.92
C ASP A 233 7.35 17.01 0.54
N LYS A 234 6.21 17.68 0.81
CA LYS A 234 5.60 17.86 2.14
C LYS A 234 5.61 16.56 2.98
N LYS A 235 5.07 15.48 2.42
CA LYS A 235 4.98 14.17 3.09
C LYS A 235 6.23 13.30 2.96
N LEU A 236 7.32 13.73 2.32
CA LEU A 236 8.53 12.90 2.11
C LEU A 236 9.13 12.41 3.44
N ASN A 237 9.12 13.25 4.48
CA ASN A 237 9.60 12.85 5.81
C ASN A 237 8.64 11.85 6.46
N THR A 238 7.33 12.11 6.40
CA THR A 238 6.27 11.19 6.87
C THR A 238 6.36 9.82 6.18
N LEU A 239 6.63 9.79 4.87
CA LEU A 239 6.83 8.57 4.09
C LEU A 239 8.12 7.83 4.47
N LYS A 240 9.24 8.55 4.69
CA LYS A 240 10.50 7.97 5.20
C LYS A 240 10.33 7.38 6.61
N ASP A 241 9.55 8.03 7.47
CA ASP A 241 9.28 7.56 8.82
C ASP A 241 8.34 6.35 8.81
N ARG A 242 7.23 6.39 8.05
CA ARG A 242 6.36 5.22 7.79
C ARG A 242 7.15 4.05 7.19
N ALA A 243 8.14 4.30 6.32
CA ALA A 243 9.03 3.25 5.80
C ALA A 243 9.94 2.65 6.88
N ARG A 244 10.51 3.48 7.77
CA ARG A 244 11.33 3.00 8.90
C ARG A 244 10.50 2.18 9.90
N GLU A 245 9.28 2.60 10.19
CA GLU A 245 8.33 1.85 11.02
C GLU A 245 7.96 0.51 10.38
N LYS A 246 7.68 0.48 9.07
CA LYS A 246 7.44 -0.78 8.31
C LYS A 246 8.65 -1.72 8.38
N ILE A 247 9.89 -1.22 8.33
CA ILE A 247 11.11 -2.03 8.52
C ILE A 247 11.20 -2.59 9.95
N GLN A 248 10.86 -1.81 10.98
CA GLN A 248 10.83 -2.30 12.36
C GLN A 248 9.74 -3.37 12.57
N MET A 249 8.55 -3.19 11.99
CA MET A 249 7.48 -4.19 12.02
C MET A 249 7.84 -5.47 11.25
N ALA A 250 8.49 -5.35 10.09
CA ALA A 250 8.96 -6.50 9.31
C ALA A 250 10.06 -7.28 10.05
N HIS A 251 10.96 -6.59 10.75
CA HIS A 251 11.91 -7.24 11.66
C HIS A 251 11.20 -7.99 12.80
N SER A 252 10.21 -7.34 13.43
CA SER A 252 9.43 -7.96 14.51
C SER A 252 8.75 -9.25 14.04
N LEU A 253 8.03 -9.19 12.91
CA LEU A 253 7.38 -10.35 12.29
C LEU A 253 8.36 -11.48 11.94
N SER A 254 9.57 -11.16 11.46
CA SER A 254 10.54 -12.17 11.05
C SER A 254 11.18 -12.91 12.24
N VAL A 255 11.29 -12.27 13.41
CA VAL A 255 11.71 -12.93 14.67
C VAL A 255 10.56 -13.56 15.47
N GLY A 256 9.31 -13.42 15.02
CA GLY A 256 8.12 -14.01 15.65
C GLY A 256 7.35 -13.08 16.60
N GLY A 257 7.66 -11.78 16.62
CA GLY A 257 6.85 -10.74 17.23
C GLY A 257 5.68 -10.28 16.34
N GLY A 258 4.91 -9.29 16.80
CA GLY A 258 3.79 -8.70 16.07
C GLY A 258 4.20 -7.51 15.18
N GLY A 259 3.38 -7.19 14.18
CA GLY A 259 3.55 -6.04 13.30
C GLY A 259 2.55 -6.07 12.13
N TYR A 260 2.40 -4.94 11.43
CA TYR A 260 1.50 -4.79 10.29
C TYR A 260 2.28 -4.45 9.03
N VAL A 261 2.49 -5.45 8.16
CA VAL A 261 3.22 -5.31 6.90
C VAL A 261 2.40 -5.97 5.79
N CYS A 262 2.08 -5.21 4.74
CA CYS A 262 1.39 -5.73 3.57
C CYS A 262 2.37 -6.50 2.65
N PRO A 263 1.91 -7.57 1.97
CA PRO A 263 2.67 -8.23 0.89
C PRO A 263 3.04 -7.29 -0.25
N LEU A 264 4.04 -7.68 -1.05
CA LEU A 264 4.61 -6.82 -2.10
C LEU A 264 3.63 -6.51 -3.25
N LEU A 265 2.81 -7.47 -3.65
CA LEU A 265 1.93 -7.40 -4.82
C LEU A 265 0.45 -7.15 -4.42
N ILE A 266 0.20 -6.64 -3.22
CA ILE A 266 -1.16 -6.55 -2.66
C ILE A 266 -2.06 -5.60 -3.48
N ARG A 267 -1.49 -4.52 -4.03
CA ARG A 267 -2.19 -3.51 -4.83
C ARG A 267 -2.57 -4.09 -6.19
N GLU A 268 -1.65 -4.79 -6.83
CA GLU A 268 -1.83 -5.42 -8.14
C GLU A 268 -2.89 -6.54 -8.06
N VAL A 269 -2.83 -7.36 -7.01
CA VAL A 269 -3.86 -8.38 -6.74
C VAL A 269 -5.22 -7.74 -6.48
N PHE A 270 -5.28 -6.66 -5.69
CA PHE A 270 -6.53 -5.93 -5.44
C PHE A 270 -7.14 -5.38 -6.74
N ILE A 271 -6.34 -4.71 -7.59
CA ILE A 271 -6.76 -4.21 -8.90
C ILE A 271 -7.24 -5.33 -9.84
N GLN A 272 -6.55 -6.48 -9.88
CA GLN A 272 -6.99 -7.63 -10.65
C GLN A 272 -8.33 -8.19 -10.15
N VAL A 273 -8.62 -8.15 -8.84
CA VAL A 273 -9.92 -8.55 -8.29
C VAL A 273 -11.02 -7.54 -8.63
N LEU A 274 -10.78 -6.22 -8.48
CA LEU A 274 -11.72 -5.18 -8.92
C LEU A 274 -12.11 -5.35 -10.39
N THR A 275 -11.11 -5.58 -11.25
CA THR A 275 -11.27 -5.79 -12.70
C THR A 275 -12.10 -7.04 -13.00
N LYS A 276 -11.81 -8.18 -12.33
CA LYS A 276 -12.59 -9.44 -12.51
C LYS A 276 -14.04 -9.31 -12.05
N LEU A 277 -14.31 -8.50 -11.03
CA LEU A 277 -15.65 -8.26 -10.49
C LEU A 277 -16.38 -7.08 -11.16
N GLN A 278 -15.76 -6.44 -12.15
CA GLN A 278 -16.29 -5.27 -12.87
C GLN A 278 -16.66 -4.11 -11.92
N VAL A 279 -15.94 -3.97 -10.79
CA VAL A 279 -16.07 -2.83 -9.87
C VAL A 279 -15.49 -1.60 -10.55
N CYS A 280 -16.25 -0.50 -10.58
CA CYS A 280 -15.74 0.79 -11.07
C CYS A 280 -14.64 1.29 -10.14
N PHE A 281 -13.44 1.54 -10.68
CA PHE A 281 -12.35 2.14 -9.92
C PHE A 281 -11.55 3.16 -10.75
N VAL A 282 -10.87 4.05 -10.04
CA VAL A 282 -9.95 5.05 -10.60
C VAL A 282 -8.72 5.16 -9.70
N GLN A 283 -7.59 5.48 -10.31
CA GLN A 283 -6.30 5.69 -9.66
C GLN A 283 -5.94 7.17 -9.85
N CYS A 284 -5.96 7.96 -8.77
CA CYS A 284 -5.61 9.38 -8.82
C CYS A 284 -4.13 9.55 -9.22
N PHE A 285 -3.74 10.75 -9.65
CA PHE A 285 -2.32 11.08 -9.90
C PHE A 285 -1.56 11.40 -8.61
N SER A 286 -2.28 11.86 -7.59
CA SER A 286 -1.81 12.16 -6.24
C SER A 286 -2.83 11.66 -5.21
N GLU A 287 -3.00 12.35 -4.09
CA GLU A 287 -3.79 11.89 -2.93
C GLU A 287 -5.29 11.90 -3.23
N ALA A 288 -5.98 10.82 -2.87
CA ALA A 288 -7.37 10.60 -3.27
C ALA A 288 -8.40 11.40 -2.45
N ASP A 289 -8.03 11.91 -1.27
CA ASP A 289 -8.99 12.39 -0.25
C ASP A 289 -9.91 13.53 -0.71
N ARG A 290 -9.33 14.56 -1.35
CA ARG A 290 -10.08 15.70 -1.92
C ARG A 290 -10.98 15.27 -3.07
N ASP A 291 -10.48 14.35 -3.88
CA ASP A 291 -11.13 13.80 -5.08
C ASP A 291 -12.33 12.93 -4.67
N ILE A 292 -12.17 12.10 -3.63
CA ILE A 292 -13.24 11.36 -2.94
C ILE A 292 -14.29 12.31 -2.37
N MET A 293 -13.87 13.37 -1.67
CA MET A 293 -14.78 14.35 -1.05
C MET A 293 -15.64 15.09 -2.08
N THR A 294 -15.03 15.62 -3.15
CA THR A 294 -15.75 16.26 -4.25
C THR A 294 -16.76 15.29 -4.88
N LEU A 295 -16.33 14.06 -5.19
CA LEU A 295 -17.19 13.06 -5.85
C LEU A 295 -18.37 12.64 -4.95
N ALA A 296 -18.15 12.45 -3.65
CA ALA A 296 -19.19 12.10 -2.68
C ALA A 296 -20.24 13.20 -2.50
N ASN A 297 -19.79 14.46 -2.44
CA ASN A 297 -20.66 15.62 -2.34
C ASN A 297 -21.38 15.98 -3.64
N HIS A 298 -20.89 15.50 -4.79
CA HIS A 298 -21.53 15.64 -6.09
C HIS A 298 -22.59 14.55 -6.34
N TRP A 299 -22.30 13.28 -6.02
CA TRP A 299 -23.27 12.17 -6.17
C TRP A 299 -24.19 11.97 -4.96
N ASN A 300 -23.98 12.73 -3.87
CA ASN A 300 -24.68 12.60 -2.59
C ASN A 300 -24.72 11.15 -2.09
N CYS A 301 -23.55 10.57 -1.85
CA CYS A 301 -23.38 9.21 -1.37
C CYS A 301 -22.28 9.11 -0.29
N PRO A 302 -22.37 8.16 0.65
CA PRO A 302 -21.41 8.04 1.75
C PRO A 302 -20.01 7.65 1.29
N VAL A 303 -19.01 8.08 2.06
CA VAL A 303 -17.60 7.67 1.91
C VAL A 303 -17.28 6.51 2.85
N LEU A 304 -16.47 5.55 2.40
CA LEU A 304 -15.96 4.42 3.19
C LEU A 304 -14.42 4.44 3.22
N SER A 305 -13.84 4.74 4.38
CA SER A 305 -12.38 4.80 4.61
C SER A 305 -12.02 4.39 6.06
N SER A 306 -10.73 4.36 6.40
CA SER A 306 -10.22 4.36 7.77
C SER A 306 -9.47 5.65 8.14
N ASP A 307 -9.26 6.57 7.20
CA ASP A 307 -8.59 7.84 7.47
C ASP A 307 -9.50 8.77 8.30
N SER A 308 -8.88 9.59 9.15
CA SER A 308 -9.56 10.55 10.03
C SER A 308 -9.66 11.96 9.46
N ASP A 309 -9.01 12.26 8.33
CA ASP A 309 -9.28 13.50 7.57
C ASP A 309 -10.73 13.53 7.02
N PHE A 310 -11.37 12.37 6.83
CA PHE A 310 -12.82 12.25 6.57
C PHE A 310 -13.73 12.62 7.77
N CYS A 311 -13.16 12.91 8.95
CA CYS A 311 -13.88 13.56 10.05
C CYS A 311 -13.81 15.10 9.99
N ILE A 312 -13.13 15.68 8.99
CA ILE A 312 -12.96 17.13 8.77
C ILE A 312 -13.68 17.60 7.50
N PHE A 313 -13.67 16.77 6.46
CA PHE A 313 -14.41 17.02 5.21
C PHE A 313 -15.93 17.14 5.45
N ASP A 314 -16.55 18.19 4.90
CA ASP A 314 -18.00 18.41 4.98
C ASP A 314 -18.77 17.50 4.02
N LEU A 315 -18.98 16.25 4.42
CA LEU A 315 -19.62 15.20 3.63
C LEU A 315 -21.13 15.15 3.87
N LYS A 316 -21.93 15.59 2.88
CA LYS A 316 -23.41 15.65 2.93
C LYS A 316 -24.08 14.32 3.31
N SER A 317 -23.53 13.20 2.84
CA SER A 317 -24.02 11.85 3.12
C SER A 317 -23.22 11.11 4.20
N GLY A 318 -22.32 11.83 4.89
CA GLY A 318 -21.52 11.33 6.00
C GLY A 318 -20.37 10.39 5.63
N PHE A 319 -19.57 10.07 6.64
CA PHE A 319 -18.39 9.21 6.58
C PHE A 319 -18.67 7.90 7.33
N CYS A 320 -18.56 6.75 6.64
CA CYS A 320 -18.64 5.43 7.24
C CYS A 320 -17.23 4.89 7.53
N PRO A 321 -16.82 4.65 8.78
CA PRO A 321 -15.55 4.02 9.05
C PRO A 321 -15.58 2.53 8.72
N LEU A 322 -14.53 2.05 8.09
CA LEU A 322 -14.22 0.63 7.89
C LEU A 322 -14.09 -0.17 9.21
N ASN A 323 -14.04 0.51 10.36
CA ASN A 323 -14.20 -0.09 11.69
C ASN A 323 -15.65 -0.51 11.99
N GLY A 324 -16.64 0.32 11.66
CA GLY A 324 -18.06 0.08 11.94
C GLY A 324 -18.84 -0.65 10.84
N PHE A 325 -18.26 -0.80 9.65
CA PHE A 325 -18.93 -1.37 8.47
C PHE A 325 -19.02 -2.90 8.51
N GLN A 326 -20.18 -3.45 8.93
CA GLN A 326 -20.35 -4.87 9.22
C GLN A 326 -20.62 -5.75 7.96
N TRP A 327 -19.79 -5.63 6.93
CA TRP A 327 -19.96 -6.34 5.65
C TRP A 327 -20.08 -7.88 5.76
N ARG A 328 -19.51 -8.49 6.80
CA ARG A 328 -19.63 -9.94 7.07
C ARG A 328 -21.00 -10.34 7.65
N ASN A 329 -21.77 -9.37 8.17
CA ASN A 329 -23.04 -9.57 8.87
C ASN A 329 -24.19 -8.97 8.04
N VAL A 330 -24.32 -9.39 6.77
CA VAL A 330 -25.41 -8.96 5.89
C VAL A 330 -26.75 -9.42 6.48
N ASN A 331 -27.60 -8.46 6.84
CA ASN A 331 -28.90 -8.71 7.45
C ASN A 331 -30.02 -8.60 6.40
N THR A 332 -31.15 -9.26 6.64
CA THR A 332 -32.36 -9.15 5.81
C THR A 332 -33.41 -8.33 6.55
N ILE A 333 -34.17 -7.48 5.86
CA ILE A 333 -35.25 -6.71 6.49
C ILE A 333 -36.42 -7.66 6.82
N LYS A 334 -36.96 -7.55 8.05
CA LYS A 334 -38.13 -8.34 8.48
C LYS A 334 -39.29 -8.15 7.51
N GLY A 335 -39.79 -9.26 6.95
CA GLY A 335 -40.92 -9.26 6.01
C GLY A 335 -40.57 -9.05 4.53
N THR A 336 -39.30 -8.82 4.15
CA THR A 336 -38.91 -8.71 2.73
C THR A 336 -37.72 -9.62 2.40
N ARG A 337 -37.34 -9.67 1.11
CA ARG A 337 -36.10 -10.33 0.65
C ARG A 337 -34.92 -9.37 0.53
N ASP A 338 -35.09 -8.09 0.85
CA ASP A 338 -34.02 -7.09 0.74
C ASP A 338 -32.99 -7.26 1.85
N ARG A 339 -31.72 -7.14 1.46
CA ARG A 339 -30.57 -7.20 2.36
C ARG A 339 -29.99 -5.82 2.60
N TYR A 340 -29.35 -5.65 3.75
CA TYR A 340 -28.60 -4.44 4.10
C TYR A 340 -27.34 -4.78 4.89
N ILE A 341 -26.35 -3.89 4.82
CA ILE A 341 -25.17 -3.92 5.71
C ILE A 341 -25.40 -2.93 6.86
N PRO A 342 -25.32 -3.37 8.14
CA PRO A 342 -25.22 -2.47 9.27
C PRO A 342 -23.90 -1.71 9.22
N ALA A 343 -23.95 -0.39 9.36
CA ALA A 343 -22.76 0.45 9.52
C ALA A 343 -23.04 1.62 10.46
N LYS A 344 -21.98 2.29 10.92
CA LYS A 344 -22.07 3.59 11.60
C LYS A 344 -21.60 4.69 10.64
N CYS A 345 -22.36 5.78 10.56
CA CYS A 345 -22.06 6.94 9.72
C CYS A 345 -21.85 8.18 10.60
N PHE A 346 -20.70 8.84 10.44
CA PHE A 346 -20.32 10.09 11.08
C PHE A 346 -20.84 11.27 10.27
N PHE A 347 -21.36 12.29 10.97
CA PHE A 347 -21.80 13.55 10.35
C PHE A 347 -21.10 14.72 11.02
N LEU A 348 -20.53 15.62 10.22
CA LEU A 348 -19.75 16.76 10.69
C LEU A 348 -20.58 17.69 11.60
N ASP A 349 -21.87 17.84 11.29
CA ASP A 349 -22.83 18.62 12.08
C ASP A 349 -22.98 18.11 13.51
N ALA A 350 -22.92 16.80 13.76
CA ALA A 350 -22.99 16.25 15.12
C ALA A 350 -21.78 16.67 15.97
N LEU A 351 -20.57 16.67 15.37
CA LEU A 351 -19.36 17.18 16.02
C LEU A 351 -19.47 18.70 16.28
N CYS A 352 -19.88 19.48 15.28
CA CYS A 352 -20.07 20.93 15.42
C CYS A 352 -21.10 21.29 16.50
N CYS A 353 -22.23 20.58 16.57
CA CYS A 353 -23.25 20.80 17.60
C CYS A 353 -22.74 20.52 19.02
N HIS A 354 -22.00 19.43 19.24
CA HIS A 354 -21.39 19.12 20.55
C HIS A 354 -20.45 20.25 21.03
N PHE A 355 -19.72 20.90 20.12
CA PHE A 355 -18.85 22.05 20.41
C PHE A 355 -19.56 23.41 20.33
N GLY A 356 -20.88 23.47 20.54
CA GLY A 356 -21.64 24.71 20.64
C GLY A 356 -22.03 25.34 19.30
N ILE A 357 -22.27 24.52 18.28
CA ILE A 357 -22.51 24.94 16.88
C ILE A 357 -21.27 25.66 16.33
N MET A 358 -20.10 25.04 16.52
CA MET A 358 -18.82 25.54 16.01
C MET A 358 -18.83 25.64 14.48
N ASN A 359 -18.37 26.77 13.93
CA ASN A 359 -18.30 27.00 12.49
C ASN A 359 -17.41 25.95 11.78
N LYS A 360 -17.99 25.23 10.79
CA LYS A 360 -17.32 24.18 10.01
C LYS A 360 -15.99 24.65 9.37
N THR A 361 -15.88 25.93 8.97
CA THR A 361 -14.66 26.45 8.33
C THR A 361 -13.43 26.48 9.26
N LEU A 362 -13.62 26.30 10.57
CA LEU A 362 -12.54 26.21 11.56
C LEU A 362 -11.87 24.81 11.59
N LEU A 363 -12.53 23.77 11.06
CA LEU A 363 -12.06 22.39 11.15
C LEU A 363 -10.81 22.08 10.31
N PRO A 364 -10.59 22.67 9.12
CA PRO A 364 -9.29 22.63 8.44
C PRO A 364 -8.16 23.21 9.30
N LEU A 365 -8.39 24.31 10.02
CA LEU A 365 -7.39 24.87 10.94
C LEU A 365 -7.16 23.94 12.15
N PHE A 366 -8.22 23.33 12.69
CA PHE A 366 -8.10 22.29 13.72
C PHE A 366 -7.18 21.14 13.27
N ALA A 367 -7.39 20.60 12.07
CA ALA A 367 -6.61 19.48 11.53
C ALA A 367 -5.10 19.78 11.51
N VAL A 368 -4.75 20.94 10.93
CA VAL A 368 -3.37 21.39 10.78
C VAL A 368 -2.72 21.67 12.15
N LEU A 369 -3.43 22.27 13.11
CA LEU A 369 -2.93 22.52 14.48
C LEU A 369 -2.82 21.23 15.32
N CYS A 370 -3.73 20.28 15.13
CA CYS A 370 -3.69 18.98 15.81
C CYS A 370 -2.51 18.12 15.32
N GLY A 371 -2.04 18.36 14.09
CA GLY A 371 -0.92 17.67 13.47
C GLY A 371 -1.41 16.62 12.47
N ASN A 372 -1.87 17.11 11.32
CA ASN A 372 -1.98 16.32 10.10
C ASN A 372 -0.57 16.01 9.53
N ASP A 373 -0.50 15.29 8.41
CA ASP A 373 0.74 14.78 7.82
C ASP A 373 1.76 15.85 7.31
N HIS A 374 1.42 17.15 7.41
CA HIS A 374 2.05 18.24 6.65
C HIS A 374 2.86 19.22 7.52
N VAL A 375 2.52 19.38 8.81
CA VAL A 375 3.12 20.39 9.70
C VAL A 375 3.98 19.77 10.81
N ASN A 376 5.26 20.16 10.82
CA ASN A 376 6.24 19.63 11.77
C ASN A 376 5.99 20.17 13.20
N LEU A 377 5.84 19.24 14.15
CA LEU A 377 5.35 19.46 15.51
C LEU A 377 6.05 20.56 16.35
N PRO A 378 7.39 20.80 16.30
CA PRO A 378 8.07 21.70 17.26
C PRO A 378 7.53 23.13 17.33
N VAL A 379 7.05 23.69 16.21
CA VAL A 379 6.44 25.03 16.19
C VAL A 379 5.07 25.03 16.86
N MET A 380 4.30 23.94 16.71
CA MET A 380 2.99 23.79 17.33
C MET A 380 3.09 23.45 18.82
N GLU A 381 4.08 22.65 19.25
CA GLU A 381 4.36 22.48 20.69
C GLU A 381 4.71 23.81 21.38
N THR A 382 5.35 24.74 20.64
CA THR A 382 5.65 26.11 21.13
C THR A 382 4.40 27.00 21.26
N PHE A 383 3.31 26.66 20.57
CA PHE A 383 1.98 27.29 20.73
C PHE A 383 1.19 26.62 21.85
N LEU A 384 1.09 25.28 21.83
CA LEU A 384 0.34 24.46 22.78
C LEU A 384 0.86 24.55 24.23
N SER A 385 2.16 24.81 24.41
CA SER A 385 2.76 25.07 25.74
C SER A 385 2.45 26.47 26.31
N LYS A 386 1.94 27.40 25.49
CA LYS A 386 1.55 28.76 25.90
C LYS A 386 0.04 28.92 26.05
N VAL A 387 -0.74 28.28 25.18
CA VAL A 387 -2.20 28.31 25.28
C VAL A 387 -2.63 27.45 26.47
N ARG A 388 -3.34 28.07 27.41
CA ARG A 388 -4.06 27.35 28.48
C ARG A 388 -5.28 26.63 27.88
N LEU A 389 -5.04 25.53 27.18
CA LEU A 389 -6.10 24.59 26.80
C LEU A 389 -6.83 24.16 28.08
N PRO A 390 -8.16 24.13 28.12
CA PRO A 390 -8.89 23.65 29.28
C PRO A 390 -8.73 22.13 29.39
N LEU A 391 -7.72 21.68 30.14
CA LEU A 391 -7.66 20.29 30.57
C LEU A 391 -8.84 20.01 31.51
N GLY A 392 -9.77 19.18 31.06
CA GLY A 392 -10.75 18.56 31.94
C GLY A 392 -10.07 17.75 33.04
N ALA A 393 -10.82 17.41 34.09
CA ALA A 393 -10.30 16.64 35.23
C ALA A 393 -9.61 15.34 34.76
N ALA A 394 -8.62 14.89 35.55
CA ALA A 394 -7.64 13.87 35.17
C ALA A 394 -8.23 12.46 34.98
N ASN A 395 -8.93 12.26 33.87
CA ASN A 395 -9.43 10.98 33.40
C ASN A 395 -8.30 10.11 32.81
N SER A 396 -8.54 8.81 32.72
CA SER A 396 -7.60 7.79 32.23
C SER A 396 -7.24 7.89 30.73
N LYS A 397 -7.76 8.88 30.00
CA LYS A 397 -7.57 9.05 28.56
C LYS A 397 -6.26 9.78 28.25
N GLY A 398 -5.52 9.28 27.26
CA GLY A 398 -4.13 9.69 26.99
C GLY A 398 -3.97 11.12 26.45
N ARG A 399 -2.75 11.68 26.55
CA ARG A 399 -2.39 13.06 26.16
C ARG A 399 -2.94 13.54 24.79
N ARG A 400 -3.07 12.65 23.80
CA ARG A 400 -3.62 12.98 22.47
C ARG A 400 -5.12 13.34 22.52
N HIS A 401 -5.91 12.63 23.34
CA HIS A 401 -7.34 12.88 23.51
C HIS A 401 -7.57 14.28 24.11
N HIS A 402 -6.78 14.68 25.11
CA HIS A 402 -6.81 16.02 25.69
C HIS A 402 -6.34 17.12 24.71
N ARG A 403 -5.42 16.83 23.77
CA ARG A 403 -5.04 17.78 22.70
C ARG A 403 -6.20 18.03 21.74
N VAL A 404 -6.89 16.97 21.28
CA VAL A 404 -8.08 17.08 20.41
C VAL A 404 -9.18 17.90 21.12
N LEU A 405 -9.60 17.45 22.30
CA LEU A 405 -10.65 18.10 23.08
C LEU A 405 -10.31 19.57 23.45
N GLY A 406 -9.05 19.84 23.79
CA GLY A 406 -8.59 21.18 24.13
C GLY A 406 -8.57 22.13 22.94
N LEU A 407 -8.14 21.67 21.76
CA LEU A 407 -8.13 22.48 20.54
C LEU A 407 -9.54 22.77 20.01
N LEU A 408 -10.46 21.81 20.06
CA LEU A 408 -11.86 22.03 19.66
C LEU A 408 -12.56 23.05 20.59
N ASN A 409 -12.38 22.91 21.92
CA ASN A 409 -12.87 23.88 22.92
C ASN A 409 -12.15 25.25 22.92
N TRP A 410 -11.07 25.38 22.17
CA TRP A 410 -10.39 26.65 21.93
C TRP A 410 -10.89 27.30 20.63
N LEU A 411 -11.03 26.51 19.55
CA LEU A 411 -11.51 26.98 18.25
C LEU A 411 -12.99 27.38 18.26
N SER A 412 -13.84 26.72 19.05
CA SER A 412 -15.28 27.05 19.16
C SER A 412 -15.60 28.44 19.73
N ARG A 413 -14.58 29.24 20.05
CA ARG A 413 -14.68 30.61 20.57
C ARG A 413 -14.51 31.69 19.50
N PHE A 414 -14.03 31.33 18.31
CA PHE A 414 -13.75 32.25 17.22
C PHE A 414 -14.88 32.22 16.19
N ALA A 415 -15.17 33.34 15.55
CA ALA A 415 -16.20 33.40 14.52
C ALA A 415 -15.71 32.80 13.19
N ASP A 416 -14.45 33.08 12.84
CA ASP A 416 -13.87 32.76 11.53
C ASP A 416 -12.41 32.24 11.63
N PRO A 417 -11.90 31.59 10.56
CA PRO A 417 -10.57 30.99 10.58
C PRO A 417 -9.42 32.01 10.55
N THR A 418 -9.65 33.25 10.10
CA THR A 418 -8.61 34.29 10.07
C THR A 418 -8.38 34.91 11.45
N GLU A 419 -9.44 35.14 12.23
CA GLU A 419 -9.37 35.51 13.65
C GLU A 419 -8.58 34.46 14.46
N ALA A 420 -8.96 33.18 14.31
CA ALA A 420 -8.29 32.07 14.95
C ALA A 420 -6.81 31.95 14.52
N LEU A 421 -6.52 32.09 13.22
CA LEU A 421 -5.16 32.02 12.66
C LEU A 421 -4.26 33.16 13.17
N ASP A 422 -4.75 34.40 13.19
CA ASP A 422 -3.96 35.52 13.74
C ASP A 422 -3.79 35.43 15.26
N SER A 423 -4.73 34.78 15.97
CA SER A 423 -4.54 34.37 17.37
C SER A 423 -3.40 33.35 17.55
N VAL A 424 -3.30 32.31 16.70
CA VAL A 424 -2.14 31.38 16.69
C VAL A 424 -0.84 32.15 16.44
N LEU A 425 -0.81 32.98 15.40
CA LEU A 425 0.39 33.73 14.99
C LEU A 425 0.86 34.72 16.07
N ASN A 426 -0.06 35.26 16.88
CA ASN A 426 0.29 36.15 17.98
C ASN A 426 1.12 35.47 19.09
N HIS A 427 1.00 34.16 19.28
CA HIS A 427 1.82 33.40 20.22
C HIS A 427 3.23 33.08 19.68
N LEU A 428 3.49 33.32 18.39
CA LEU A 428 4.74 33.02 17.70
C LEU A 428 5.66 34.26 17.54
N PRO A 429 6.99 34.08 17.49
CA PRO A 429 7.94 35.19 17.29
C PRO A 429 7.71 35.91 15.97
N LYS A 430 7.72 37.27 15.98
CA LYS A 430 7.44 38.11 14.81
C LYS A 430 8.16 37.66 13.52
N LYS A 431 9.46 37.32 13.63
CA LYS A 431 10.33 36.86 12.52
C LYS A 431 9.84 35.58 11.78
N ARG A 432 8.91 34.80 12.33
CA ARG A 432 8.39 33.56 11.70
C ARG A 432 6.92 33.62 11.30
N ARG A 433 6.20 34.73 11.58
CA ARG A 433 4.74 34.79 11.39
C ARG A 433 4.31 34.66 9.93
N GLY A 434 4.99 35.34 9.00
CA GLY A 434 4.65 35.28 7.57
C GLY A 434 4.71 33.86 7.00
N THR A 435 5.86 33.19 7.12
CA THR A 435 6.08 31.82 6.64
C THR A 435 5.12 30.81 7.28
N VAL A 436 4.78 30.98 8.57
CA VAL A 436 3.80 30.10 9.23
C VAL A 436 2.37 30.41 8.76
N LYS A 437 2.01 31.67 8.51
CA LYS A 437 0.68 32.02 7.95
C LYS A 437 0.49 31.37 6.58
N GLU A 438 1.48 31.49 5.70
CA GLU A 438 1.44 30.86 4.37
C GLU A 438 1.34 29.33 4.46
N LEU A 439 2.19 28.70 5.29
CA LEU A 439 2.16 27.23 5.47
C LEU A 439 0.82 26.73 6.00
N LEU A 440 0.22 27.44 6.96
CA LEU A 440 -1.08 27.07 7.54
C LEU A 440 -2.20 27.23 6.48
N CYS A 441 -2.25 28.33 5.74
CA CYS A 441 -3.23 28.52 4.65
C CYS A 441 -3.11 27.41 3.59
N ARG A 442 -1.89 27.14 3.11
CA ARG A 442 -1.61 26.13 2.07
C ARG A 442 -1.77 24.67 2.54
N SER A 443 -2.00 24.46 3.84
CA SER A 443 -2.41 23.18 4.43
C SER A 443 -3.92 23.13 4.77
N MET A 444 -4.62 24.28 4.79
CA MET A 444 -6.08 24.33 4.90
C MET A 444 -6.76 24.17 3.53
N GLU A 445 -6.11 24.64 2.46
CA GLU A 445 -6.50 24.41 1.06
C GLU A 445 -6.68 22.92 0.73
N GLU A 446 -5.95 22.04 1.43
CA GLU A 446 -6.01 20.58 1.29
C GLU A 446 -7.36 19.99 1.75
N TYR A 447 -8.18 20.72 2.52
CA TYR A 447 -9.52 20.31 2.95
C TYR A 447 -10.65 20.90 2.10
N VAL A 448 -10.33 21.72 1.09
CA VAL A 448 -11.29 22.34 0.16
C VAL A 448 -11.56 21.40 -1.03
N GLN A 449 -12.74 21.49 -1.65
CA GLN A 449 -13.08 20.73 -2.86
C GLN A 449 -11.99 20.85 -3.93
N ALA A 450 -11.66 19.75 -4.60
CA ALA A 450 -10.81 19.78 -5.80
C ALA A 450 -11.58 20.38 -6.99
N GLN A 451 -10.87 21.04 -7.92
CA GLN A 451 -11.44 21.43 -9.23
C GLN A 451 -11.53 20.23 -10.18
N GLY A 452 -10.84 19.13 -9.84
CA GLY A 452 -10.92 17.82 -10.47
C GLY A 452 -12.35 17.29 -10.62
N ARG A 453 -12.67 16.79 -11.82
CA ARG A 453 -13.96 16.19 -12.15
C ARG A 453 -13.86 14.68 -12.31
N LEU A 454 -13.66 13.95 -11.21
CA LEU A 454 -13.63 12.48 -11.24
C LEU A 454 -14.92 11.85 -11.81
N GLN A 455 -16.07 12.53 -11.71
CA GLN A 455 -17.31 12.03 -12.31
C GLN A 455 -17.24 11.95 -13.83
N ASP A 456 -16.40 12.76 -14.49
CA ASP A 456 -16.25 12.76 -15.95
C ASP A 456 -15.46 11.51 -16.40
N PHE A 457 -14.54 11.00 -15.58
CA PHE A 457 -13.88 9.71 -15.81
C PHE A 457 -14.86 8.54 -15.70
N PHE A 458 -15.69 8.51 -14.65
CA PHE A 458 -16.68 7.45 -14.46
C PHE A 458 -17.84 7.48 -15.46
N GLN A 459 -18.07 8.59 -16.17
CA GLN A 459 -19.12 8.73 -17.19
C GLN A 459 -18.60 8.62 -18.63
N HIS A 460 -17.38 9.10 -18.91
CA HIS A 460 -16.84 9.25 -20.27
C HIS A 460 -15.46 8.60 -20.47
N GLY A 461 -14.85 8.02 -19.43
CA GLY A 461 -13.53 7.37 -19.48
C GLY A 461 -12.34 8.35 -19.56
N ALA A 462 -12.59 9.66 -19.51
CA ALA A 462 -11.57 10.70 -19.57
C ALA A 462 -11.39 11.35 -18.19
N TYR A 463 -10.19 11.24 -17.60
CA TYR A 463 -9.83 11.97 -16.38
C TYR A 463 -8.95 13.17 -16.77
N THR A 464 -9.53 14.36 -16.73
CA THR A 464 -8.80 15.63 -16.81
C THR A 464 -8.77 16.26 -15.43
N CYS A 465 -7.59 16.30 -14.79
CA CYS A 465 -7.37 17.12 -13.61
C CYS A 465 -7.04 18.56 -14.05
N PRO A 466 -7.86 19.58 -13.71
CA PRO A 466 -7.59 20.98 -14.07
C PRO A 466 -6.54 21.64 -13.16
N ASP A 467 -6.37 21.13 -11.94
CA ASP A 467 -5.51 21.68 -10.88
C ASP A 467 -4.01 21.45 -11.17
N THR A 468 -3.47 22.16 -12.17
CA THR A 468 -2.04 22.36 -12.53
C THR A 468 -1.17 21.11 -12.78
N TRP A 469 -1.65 19.91 -12.48
CA TRP A 469 -0.88 18.68 -12.44
C TRP A 469 -0.82 17.96 -13.79
N ASN A 470 -0.29 18.63 -14.81
CA ASN A 470 0.15 18.00 -16.06
C ASN A 470 1.68 17.87 -16.05
N PRO A 471 2.28 16.71 -15.69
CA PRO A 471 3.73 16.59 -15.49
C PRO A 471 4.54 16.48 -16.81
N GLY A 472 3.97 16.90 -17.94
CA GLY A 472 4.53 16.63 -19.27
C GLY A 472 4.42 15.16 -19.70
N LEU A 473 3.51 14.39 -19.08
CA LEU A 473 3.37 12.96 -19.35
C LEU A 473 2.63 12.71 -20.68
N PRO A 474 3.05 11.72 -21.49
CA PRO A 474 2.28 11.31 -22.66
C PRO A 474 0.83 10.95 -22.29
N PRO A 475 -0.18 11.32 -23.10
CA PRO A 475 -1.59 11.05 -22.77
C PRO A 475 -1.90 9.57 -22.51
N TRP A 476 -1.18 8.66 -23.16
CA TRP A 476 -1.33 7.22 -22.93
C TRP A 476 -0.89 6.81 -21.51
N VAL A 477 0.16 7.44 -20.96
CA VAL A 477 0.67 7.20 -19.60
C VAL A 477 -0.33 7.69 -18.57
N LEU A 478 -0.87 8.92 -18.75
CA LEU A 478 -1.91 9.47 -17.87
C LEU A 478 -3.16 8.58 -17.85
N ALA A 479 -3.63 8.14 -19.02
CA ALA A 479 -4.81 7.28 -19.13
C ALA A 479 -4.56 5.86 -18.59
N ALA A 480 -3.34 5.32 -18.71
CA ALA A 480 -2.97 4.01 -18.17
C ALA A 480 -2.76 4.06 -16.64
N LEU A 481 -2.20 5.14 -16.09
CA LEU A 481 -2.17 5.41 -14.65
C LEU A 481 -3.60 5.49 -14.10
N ALA A 482 -4.48 6.31 -14.68
CA ALA A 482 -5.86 6.51 -14.20
C ALA A 482 -6.69 5.21 -14.15
N ARG A 483 -6.43 4.27 -15.07
CA ARG A 483 -7.04 2.93 -15.11
C ARG A 483 -6.32 1.87 -14.26
N GLY A 484 -5.30 2.25 -13.47
CA GLY A 484 -4.49 1.35 -12.65
C GLY A 484 -3.59 0.37 -13.43
N GLN A 485 -3.47 0.54 -14.75
CA GLN A 485 -2.66 -0.31 -15.65
C GLN A 485 -1.16 -0.02 -15.53
N LEU A 486 -0.80 1.17 -15.05
CA LEU A 486 0.54 1.50 -14.55
C LEU A 486 0.51 1.64 -13.03
N SER A 487 1.63 1.34 -12.39
CA SER A 487 1.81 1.54 -10.96
C SER A 487 2.24 2.99 -10.65
N PRO A 488 1.82 3.59 -9.52
CA PRO A 488 2.36 4.86 -9.02
C PRO A 488 3.89 4.91 -8.92
N PHE A 489 4.57 3.76 -8.82
CA PHE A 489 6.03 3.65 -8.95
C PHE A 489 6.57 4.30 -10.24
N ILE A 490 5.82 4.23 -11.35
CA ILE A 490 6.20 4.81 -12.64
C ILE A 490 6.08 6.34 -12.61
N SER A 491 5.00 6.89 -12.04
CA SER A 491 4.85 8.34 -11.87
C SER A 491 5.88 8.92 -10.91
N ASP A 492 6.14 8.25 -9.78
CA ASP A 492 7.14 8.67 -8.80
C ASP A 492 8.55 8.71 -9.41
N ALA A 493 8.93 7.66 -10.13
CA ALA A 493 10.21 7.60 -10.84
C ALA A 493 10.32 8.69 -11.91
N LEU A 494 9.28 8.89 -12.73
CA LEU A 494 9.31 9.81 -13.87
C LEU A 494 9.30 11.29 -13.44
N VAL A 495 8.44 11.64 -12.48
CA VAL A 495 8.20 13.03 -12.04
C VAL A 495 9.19 13.45 -10.95
N LEU A 496 9.42 12.60 -9.94
CA LEU A 496 10.21 12.96 -8.75
C LEU A 496 11.66 12.47 -8.82
N ARG A 497 12.01 11.66 -9.84
CA ARG A 497 13.30 10.95 -9.96
C ARG A 497 13.64 10.14 -8.70
N ARG A 498 12.62 9.68 -7.97
CA ARG A 498 12.77 9.12 -6.63
C ARG A 498 11.68 8.10 -6.35
N THR A 499 12.04 6.99 -5.71
CA THR A 499 11.09 5.93 -5.31
C THR A 499 11.39 5.43 -3.90
N ILE A 500 10.39 4.85 -3.24
CA ILE A 500 10.54 4.21 -1.92
C ILE A 500 10.26 2.72 -2.10
N LEU A 501 11.27 1.88 -1.86
CA LEU A 501 11.17 0.43 -2.09
C LEU A 501 10.37 -0.24 -0.97
N HIS A 502 9.31 -0.96 -1.36
CA HIS A 502 8.38 -1.58 -0.41
C HIS A 502 9.05 -2.65 0.46
N THR A 503 8.79 -2.61 1.76
CA THR A 503 9.42 -3.49 2.76
C THR A 503 8.73 -4.86 2.82
N GLN A 504 9.52 -5.94 2.83
CA GLN A 504 9.06 -7.32 2.98
C GLN A 504 9.55 -7.94 4.30
N VAL A 505 8.94 -9.04 4.74
CA VAL A 505 9.35 -9.82 5.91
C VAL A 505 10.50 -10.77 5.54
N GLU A 506 11.72 -10.24 5.52
CA GLU A 506 12.92 -10.92 5.02
C GLU A 506 14.04 -11.07 6.07
N ASN A 507 15.13 -11.79 5.71
CA ASN A 507 16.33 -11.87 6.54
C ASN A 507 17.10 -10.54 6.54
N MET A 508 16.87 -9.69 7.55
CA MET A 508 17.47 -8.35 7.58
C MET A 508 18.99 -8.31 7.79
N HIS A 509 19.65 -9.46 8.03
CA HIS A 509 21.10 -9.61 8.01
C HIS A 509 21.67 -9.77 6.58
N ARG A 510 20.80 -9.99 5.59
CA ARG A 510 21.13 -10.00 4.15
C ARG A 510 20.98 -8.58 3.57
N PRO A 511 21.62 -8.30 2.41
CA PRO A 511 21.36 -7.10 1.62
C PRO A 511 19.87 -6.92 1.27
N ASN A 512 19.54 -5.76 0.69
CA ASN A 512 18.29 -5.48 0.00
C ASN A 512 17.71 -6.68 -0.80
N ALA A 513 16.55 -7.25 -0.47
CA ALA A 513 15.87 -8.19 -1.39
C ALA A 513 15.63 -7.55 -2.77
N HIS A 514 15.35 -6.24 -2.83
CA HIS A 514 15.24 -5.48 -4.09
C HIS A 514 16.56 -5.30 -4.85
N ARG A 515 17.72 -5.68 -4.30
CA ARG A 515 19.02 -5.60 -4.98
C ARG A 515 19.06 -6.47 -6.24
N ILE A 516 18.38 -7.61 -6.23
CA ILE A 516 18.36 -8.55 -7.37
C ILE A 516 17.63 -7.98 -8.59
N SER A 517 16.58 -7.19 -8.39
CA SER A 517 15.79 -6.57 -9.48
C SER A 517 16.29 -5.18 -9.86
N LEU A 518 17.44 -4.75 -9.33
CA LEU A 518 18.06 -3.46 -9.66
C LEU A 518 18.28 -3.30 -11.18
N PRO A 519 18.85 -4.26 -11.95
CA PRO A 519 19.04 -4.09 -13.38
C PRO A 519 17.72 -3.90 -14.16
N ILE A 520 16.62 -4.53 -13.71
CA ILE A 520 15.29 -4.32 -14.29
C ILE A 520 14.82 -2.88 -14.04
N ARG A 521 15.04 -2.36 -12.82
CA ARG A 521 14.75 -0.94 -12.50
C ARG A 521 15.63 0.02 -13.31
N GLN A 522 16.89 -0.29 -13.55
CA GLN A 522 17.75 0.56 -14.38
C GLN A 522 17.27 0.67 -15.83
N VAL A 523 16.66 -0.38 -16.41
CA VAL A 523 16.01 -0.33 -17.72
C VAL A 523 14.70 0.47 -17.67
N ILE A 524 13.85 0.28 -16.66
CA ILE A 524 12.66 1.13 -16.43
C ILE A 524 13.10 2.59 -16.35
N TYR A 525 14.11 2.90 -15.56
CA TYR A 525 14.68 4.24 -15.44
C TYR A 525 15.25 4.77 -16.77
N GLY A 526 15.84 3.93 -17.62
CA GLY A 526 16.24 4.30 -18.99
C GLY A 526 15.07 4.75 -19.87
N LEU A 527 13.95 4.02 -19.81
CA LEU A 527 12.70 4.40 -20.50
C LEU A 527 12.09 5.70 -19.95
N LEU A 528 12.36 6.04 -18.68
CA LEU A 528 11.83 7.24 -18.01
C LEU A 528 12.80 8.45 -18.05
N VAL A 529 14.09 8.29 -18.36
CA VAL A 529 15.01 9.41 -18.68
C VAL A 529 14.59 10.09 -19.98
N ASN A 530 14.27 9.30 -20.99
CA ASN A 530 14.09 9.75 -22.36
C ASN A 530 12.65 10.23 -22.69
N ALA A 531 11.86 10.56 -21.67
CA ALA A 531 10.57 11.19 -21.86
C ALA A 531 10.74 12.64 -22.35
N PRO A 532 10.03 13.08 -23.41
CA PRO A 532 10.19 14.43 -23.96
C PRO A 532 9.79 15.51 -22.94
N PRO A 533 10.51 16.63 -22.84
CA PRO A 533 10.26 17.68 -21.84
C PRO A 533 9.09 18.60 -22.25
N HIS A 534 7.88 18.04 -22.36
CA HIS A 534 6.68 18.82 -22.67
C HIS A 534 6.24 19.68 -21.48
N VAL A 535 6.64 20.95 -21.53
CA VAL A 535 6.04 22.08 -20.77
C VAL A 535 5.98 21.84 -19.25
N ARG A 536 7.15 21.85 -18.60
CA ARG A 536 7.20 22.21 -17.17
C ARG A 536 6.82 23.68 -17.03
N ASN A 537 5.58 23.98 -16.63
CA ASN A 537 5.10 25.34 -16.29
C ASN A 537 5.66 25.85 -14.94
N VAL A 538 6.95 25.62 -14.72
CA VAL A 538 7.78 26.21 -13.66
C VAL A 538 9.07 26.62 -14.34
N ALA A 539 9.48 27.88 -14.23
CA ALA A 539 10.64 28.42 -14.94
C ALA A 539 11.93 27.68 -14.51
N TRP A 540 12.43 26.83 -15.40
CA TRP A 540 13.65 26.02 -15.22
C TRP A 540 14.65 26.22 -16.38
N ASP A 541 14.56 27.35 -17.10
CA ASP A 541 15.39 27.70 -18.27
C ASP A 541 16.87 27.98 -17.94
N ALA A 542 17.35 27.53 -16.78
CA ALA A 542 18.67 27.80 -16.22
C ALA A 542 19.27 26.64 -15.40
N LEU A 543 18.82 25.39 -15.61
CA LEU A 543 19.45 24.20 -15.01
C LEU A 543 20.19 23.34 -16.06
N PRO A 544 21.34 22.73 -15.72
CA PRO A 544 22.04 21.80 -16.62
C PRO A 544 21.17 20.59 -16.99
N PRO A 545 21.52 19.84 -18.07
CA PRO A 545 20.91 18.55 -18.34
C PRO A 545 20.94 17.66 -17.09
N GLN A 546 19.76 17.29 -16.60
CA GLN A 546 19.59 16.49 -15.39
C GLN A 546 20.34 15.16 -15.55
N PRO A 547 21.15 14.73 -14.57
CA PRO A 547 21.88 13.47 -14.66
C PRO A 547 20.90 12.28 -14.77
N PRO A 548 21.27 11.19 -15.48
CA PRO A 548 20.41 10.02 -15.69
C PRO A 548 20.34 9.14 -14.43
N THR A 549 19.98 9.73 -13.29
CA THR A 549 20.10 9.15 -11.96
C THR A 549 18.83 9.31 -11.15
N PHE A 550 18.51 8.27 -10.37
CA PHE A 550 17.30 8.15 -9.57
C PHE A 550 17.66 7.88 -8.11
N SER A 551 16.80 8.33 -7.20
CA SER A 551 16.99 8.26 -5.75
C SER A 551 16.10 7.17 -5.14
N GLU A 552 16.69 6.04 -4.75
CA GLU A 552 15.96 4.93 -4.11
C GLU A 552 16.07 5.02 -2.59
N VAL A 553 14.94 5.15 -1.90
CA VAL A 553 14.87 4.93 -0.45
C VAL A 553 14.71 3.43 -0.21
N GLU A 554 15.75 2.80 0.33
CA GLU A 554 15.87 1.35 0.49
C GLU A 554 16.12 0.92 1.94
N ARG A 555 15.98 -0.37 2.24
CA ARG A 555 16.34 -0.94 3.56
C ARG A 555 17.86 -1.11 3.68
N ILE A 556 18.45 -0.56 4.74
CA ILE A 556 19.76 -0.97 5.25
C ILE A 556 19.61 -1.54 6.67
N ASN A 557 19.91 -2.83 6.84
CA ASN A 557 19.69 -3.57 8.09
C ASN A 557 18.25 -3.38 8.63
N LYS A 558 18.07 -2.55 9.67
CA LYS A 558 16.79 -2.23 10.34
C LYS A 558 16.38 -0.75 10.21
N ASN A 559 16.97 -0.01 9.27
CA ASN A 559 16.71 1.41 9.01
C ASN A 559 16.64 1.67 7.50
N ILE A 560 16.36 2.91 7.09
CA ILE A 560 16.38 3.34 5.69
C ILE A 560 17.77 3.88 5.28
N LYS A 561 18.11 3.72 4.01
CA LYS A 561 19.18 4.43 3.30
C LYS A 561 18.58 5.10 2.06
N THR A 562 19.15 6.22 1.61
CA THR A 562 18.94 6.70 0.23
C THR A 562 20.16 6.32 -0.61
N SER A 563 19.92 5.65 -1.74
CA SER A 563 20.93 5.20 -2.70
C SER A 563 20.67 5.83 -4.06
N ILE A 564 21.72 6.21 -4.79
CA ILE A 564 21.61 6.72 -6.15
C ILE A 564 21.76 5.55 -7.13
N VAL A 565 20.88 5.50 -8.13
CA VAL A 565 20.84 4.47 -9.18
C VAL A 565 20.92 5.15 -10.55
N ASN A 566 21.89 4.74 -11.36
CA ASN A 566 22.03 5.21 -12.73
C ASN A 566 21.08 4.42 -13.65
N ALA A 567 20.36 5.13 -14.53
CA ALA A 567 19.60 4.52 -15.60
C ALA A 567 20.53 3.80 -16.61
N VAL A 568 19.98 2.83 -17.34
CA VAL A 568 20.65 2.25 -18.52
C VAL A 568 20.42 3.15 -19.73
N GLU A 569 21.48 3.43 -20.48
CA GLU A 569 21.38 4.00 -21.83
C GLU A 569 20.77 2.95 -22.76
N LEU A 570 19.66 3.32 -23.42
CA LEU A 570 18.92 2.46 -24.33
C LEU A 570 19.18 2.87 -25.79
N PRO A 571 19.01 1.94 -26.76
CA PRO A 571 19.03 2.29 -28.18
C PRO A 571 18.07 3.44 -28.49
N LYS A 572 18.45 4.32 -29.44
CA LYS A 572 17.66 5.52 -29.78
C LYS A 572 16.22 5.18 -30.16
N ASP A 573 16.01 4.06 -30.83
CA ASP A 573 14.69 3.56 -31.27
C ASP A 573 13.78 3.11 -30.11
N HIS A 574 14.30 3.08 -28.87
CA HIS A 574 13.57 2.74 -27.65
C HIS A 574 13.62 3.88 -26.61
N SER A 575 14.08 5.06 -27.02
CA SER A 575 14.20 6.22 -26.12
C SER A 575 12.86 6.90 -25.85
N ASP A 576 12.11 7.28 -26.89
CA ASP A 576 10.94 8.15 -26.74
C ASP A 576 9.74 7.45 -26.07
N LEU A 577 9.46 7.82 -24.82
CA LEU A 577 8.33 7.32 -24.04
C LEU A 577 6.96 7.60 -24.69
N SER A 578 6.83 8.65 -25.51
CA SER A 578 5.58 8.93 -26.22
C SER A 578 5.32 7.90 -27.33
N LYS A 579 6.37 7.50 -28.05
CA LYS A 579 6.33 6.51 -29.16
C LYS A 579 6.45 5.07 -28.70
N LEU A 580 6.65 4.82 -27.40
CA LEU A 580 6.81 3.47 -26.85
C LEU A 580 5.63 2.54 -27.16
N THR A 581 4.41 3.07 -27.34
CA THR A 581 3.22 2.32 -27.77
C THR A 581 3.17 2.03 -29.28
N GLU A 582 3.87 2.81 -30.10
CA GLU A 582 3.92 2.69 -31.57
C GLU A 582 4.85 1.57 -32.01
N LEU A 583 5.82 1.19 -31.16
CA LEU A 583 6.75 0.09 -31.42
C LEU A 583 6.04 -1.24 -31.65
N SER A 584 6.58 -2.04 -32.57
CA SER A 584 6.05 -3.37 -32.88
C SER A 584 6.00 -4.26 -31.64
N LEU A 585 5.00 -5.15 -31.58
CA LEU A 585 4.87 -6.12 -30.49
C LEU A 585 6.15 -6.94 -30.31
N ALA A 586 6.79 -7.34 -31.41
CA ALA A 586 8.05 -8.09 -31.41
C ALA A 586 9.20 -7.28 -30.80
N SER A 587 9.33 -5.99 -31.12
CA SER A 587 10.35 -5.09 -30.54
C SER A 587 10.17 -4.94 -29.03
N ARG A 588 8.92 -4.73 -28.58
CA ARG A 588 8.58 -4.57 -27.16
C ARG A 588 8.79 -5.86 -26.37
N GLN A 589 8.46 -7.00 -26.98
CA GLN A 589 8.72 -8.33 -26.42
C GLN A 589 10.22 -8.64 -26.35
N MET A 590 11.01 -8.24 -27.36
CA MET A 590 12.47 -8.40 -27.39
C MET A 590 13.13 -7.65 -26.22
N LEU A 591 12.85 -6.35 -26.07
CA LEU A 591 13.41 -5.52 -25.00
C LEU A 591 13.07 -6.06 -23.59
N LEU A 592 11.85 -6.56 -23.37
CA LEU A 592 11.45 -7.22 -22.12
C LEU A 592 12.27 -8.48 -21.85
N LEU A 593 12.43 -9.34 -22.87
CA LEU A 593 13.11 -10.64 -22.74
C LEU A 593 14.64 -10.51 -22.66
N GLU A 594 15.23 -9.51 -23.31
CA GLU A 594 16.64 -9.15 -23.15
C GLU A 594 16.92 -8.64 -21.74
N THR A 595 16.05 -7.77 -21.20
CA THR A 595 16.15 -7.29 -19.81
C THR A 595 16.07 -8.44 -18.80
N LEU A 596 15.20 -9.42 -19.05
CA LEU A 596 15.10 -10.64 -18.25
C LEU A 596 16.16 -11.72 -18.59
N LYS A 597 16.99 -11.50 -19.61
CA LYS A 597 17.99 -12.45 -20.13
C LYS A 597 17.41 -13.84 -20.42
N VAL A 598 16.29 -13.89 -21.13
CA VAL A 598 15.59 -15.13 -21.52
C VAL A 598 15.42 -15.19 -23.03
N LYS A 599 15.71 -16.35 -23.64
CA LYS A 599 15.44 -16.58 -25.07
C LYS A 599 13.98 -16.97 -25.27
N GLN A 600 13.32 -16.39 -26.29
CA GLN A 600 11.92 -16.67 -26.63
C GLN A 600 11.61 -18.18 -26.69
N SER A 601 12.50 -18.97 -27.30
CA SER A 601 12.33 -20.42 -27.47
C SER A 601 12.22 -21.22 -26.16
N LEU A 602 12.66 -20.68 -25.02
CA LEU A 602 12.46 -21.30 -23.70
C LEU A 602 11.03 -21.10 -23.17
N LEU A 603 10.29 -20.12 -23.70
CA LEU A 603 8.94 -19.77 -23.28
C LEU A 603 7.86 -20.30 -24.23
N ASP A 604 8.23 -20.94 -25.34
CA ASP A 604 7.27 -21.51 -26.28
C ASP A 604 6.46 -22.72 -25.74
N PRO A 605 7.01 -23.65 -24.93
CA PRO A 605 6.21 -24.71 -24.29
C PRO A 605 5.41 -24.24 -23.06
N VAL A 606 5.55 -22.97 -22.65
CA VAL A 606 4.93 -22.40 -21.44
C VAL A 606 3.57 -21.77 -21.79
N PRO A 607 2.49 -22.02 -21.02
CA PRO A 607 1.19 -21.37 -21.25
C PRO A 607 1.28 -19.84 -21.20
N ALA A 608 0.51 -19.16 -22.03
CA ALA A 608 0.62 -17.70 -22.26
C ALA A 608 0.62 -16.87 -20.95
N ALA A 609 -0.29 -17.16 -20.01
CA ALA A 609 -0.41 -16.48 -18.72
C ALA A 609 0.74 -16.77 -17.72
N LEU A 610 1.59 -17.77 -18.01
CA LEU A 610 2.77 -18.12 -17.21
C LEU A 610 4.10 -17.70 -17.88
N LYS A 611 4.09 -17.20 -19.13
CA LYS A 611 5.33 -16.81 -19.82
C LYS A 611 6.11 -15.73 -19.07
N LEU A 612 5.44 -14.69 -18.55
CA LEU A 612 6.11 -13.66 -17.74
C LEU A 612 6.62 -14.19 -16.39
N PRO A 613 5.83 -14.89 -15.55
CA PRO A 613 6.32 -15.54 -14.33
C PRO A 613 7.50 -16.50 -14.54
N VAL A 614 7.51 -17.27 -15.64
CA VAL A 614 8.64 -18.15 -15.98
C VAL A 614 9.85 -17.32 -16.41
N ALA A 615 9.68 -16.31 -17.26
CA ALA A 615 10.79 -15.45 -17.67
C ALA A 615 11.45 -14.74 -16.46
N VAL A 616 10.63 -14.21 -15.54
CA VAL A 616 11.06 -13.68 -14.24
C VAL A 616 11.79 -14.74 -13.40
N SER A 617 11.33 -15.98 -13.41
CA SER A 617 11.97 -17.08 -12.67
C SER A 617 13.31 -17.49 -13.30
N CYS A 618 13.40 -17.50 -14.64
CA CYS A 618 14.64 -17.68 -15.39
C CYS A 618 15.65 -16.56 -15.12
N TYR A 619 15.22 -15.31 -14.96
CA TYR A 619 16.07 -14.21 -14.52
C TYR A 619 16.53 -14.42 -13.07
N TRP A 620 15.61 -14.77 -12.16
CA TRP A 620 15.89 -14.96 -10.74
C TRP A 620 16.92 -16.07 -10.48
N VAL A 621 16.81 -17.24 -11.13
CA VAL A 621 17.79 -18.33 -10.95
C VAL A 621 19.20 -17.96 -11.44
N GLN A 622 19.34 -17.03 -12.39
CA GLN A 622 20.63 -16.52 -12.89
C GLN A 622 21.32 -15.52 -11.95
N HIS A 623 20.55 -14.79 -11.12
CA HIS A 623 21.06 -13.63 -10.36
C HIS A 623 20.88 -13.75 -8.82
N ALA A 624 20.24 -14.81 -8.32
CA ALA A 624 20.04 -15.02 -6.89
C ALA A 624 21.36 -15.25 -6.14
N GLU A 625 21.37 -14.92 -4.85
CA GLU A 625 22.51 -15.25 -3.97
C GLU A 625 22.68 -16.78 -3.82
N ALA A 626 23.87 -17.22 -3.40
CA ALA A 626 24.21 -18.63 -3.13
C ALA A 626 23.39 -19.30 -2.01
N THR A 627 22.33 -18.64 -1.52
CA THR A 627 21.27 -19.19 -0.67
C THR A 627 20.20 -19.94 -1.46
N LEU A 628 20.07 -19.72 -2.77
CA LEU A 628 19.14 -20.43 -3.64
C LEU A 628 19.47 -21.94 -3.70
N LYS A 629 18.42 -22.77 -3.66
CA LYS A 629 18.50 -24.24 -3.63
C LYS A 629 17.41 -24.80 -4.53
N LEU A 630 17.62 -25.99 -5.09
CA LEU A 630 16.67 -26.65 -5.99
C LEU A 630 15.23 -26.70 -5.44
N HIS A 631 15.04 -27.05 -4.16
CA HIS A 631 13.70 -27.13 -3.57
C HIS A 631 12.99 -25.77 -3.45
N HIS A 632 13.70 -24.63 -3.42
CA HIS A 632 13.06 -23.31 -3.47
C HIS A 632 12.43 -23.08 -4.86
N LEU A 633 13.13 -23.45 -5.94
CA LEU A 633 12.60 -23.39 -7.31
C LEU A 633 11.44 -24.39 -7.51
N GLN A 634 11.60 -25.63 -7.06
CA GLN A 634 10.55 -26.66 -7.16
C GLN A 634 9.28 -26.24 -6.41
N ALA A 635 9.40 -25.73 -5.18
CA ALA A 635 8.27 -25.23 -4.39
C ALA A 635 7.58 -24.03 -5.05
N LEU A 636 8.34 -23.10 -5.64
CA LEU A 636 7.79 -21.96 -6.38
C LEU A 636 6.98 -22.41 -7.59
N LEU A 637 7.55 -23.29 -8.43
CA LEU A 637 6.88 -23.79 -9.64
C LEU A 637 5.64 -24.62 -9.31
N LEU A 638 5.68 -25.43 -8.26
CA LEU A 638 4.50 -26.12 -7.71
C LEU A 638 3.43 -25.13 -7.23
N GLY A 639 3.83 -24.01 -6.63
CA GLY A 639 2.92 -22.92 -6.26
C GLY A 639 2.21 -22.30 -7.47
N MET A 640 2.89 -22.13 -8.60
CA MET A 640 2.30 -21.60 -9.84
C MET A 640 1.21 -22.50 -10.45
N LEU A 641 1.17 -23.79 -10.11
CA LEU A 641 0.13 -24.71 -10.58
C LEU A 641 -1.23 -24.45 -9.94
N LEU A 642 -1.31 -23.69 -8.84
CA LEU A 642 -2.54 -23.49 -8.06
C LEU A 642 -3.68 -22.83 -8.88
N GLY A 643 -3.33 -21.89 -9.77
CA GLY A 643 -4.28 -21.30 -10.74
C GLY A 643 -4.77 -22.33 -11.77
N PRO A 644 -3.88 -22.92 -12.59
CA PRO A 644 -4.21 -23.98 -13.54
C PRO A 644 -5.02 -25.14 -12.95
N LEU A 645 -4.65 -25.66 -11.77
CA LEU A 645 -5.37 -26.74 -11.08
C LEU A 645 -6.82 -26.37 -10.77
N ARG A 646 -7.07 -25.13 -10.32
CA ARG A 646 -8.42 -24.65 -10.04
C ARG A 646 -9.23 -24.42 -11.32
N ALA A 647 -8.59 -24.03 -12.43
CA ALA A 647 -9.24 -23.92 -13.73
C ALA A 647 -9.67 -25.29 -14.28
N MET A 648 -8.75 -26.27 -14.25
CA MET A 648 -9.00 -27.67 -14.61
C MET A 648 -10.15 -28.27 -13.79
N ALA A 649 -10.06 -28.21 -12.45
CA ALA A 649 -11.09 -28.72 -11.53
C ALA A 649 -12.45 -27.99 -11.60
N SER A 650 -12.51 -26.83 -12.26
CA SER A 650 -13.75 -26.08 -12.50
C SER A 650 -14.40 -26.40 -13.86
N SER A 651 -13.74 -27.20 -14.72
CA SER A 651 -14.28 -27.63 -16.01
C SER A 651 -15.32 -28.76 -15.83
N PRO A 652 -16.47 -28.71 -16.53
CA PRO A 652 -17.44 -29.81 -16.49
C PRO A 652 -16.91 -31.12 -17.12
N GLU A 653 -16.04 -31.01 -18.13
CA GLU A 653 -15.57 -32.14 -18.93
C GLU A 653 -14.61 -33.06 -18.16
N GLU A 654 -13.74 -32.52 -17.28
CA GLU A 654 -12.86 -33.35 -16.45
C GLU A 654 -13.63 -34.20 -15.42
N LYS A 655 -14.70 -33.65 -14.83
CA LYS A 655 -15.44 -34.34 -13.76
C LYS A 655 -16.17 -35.60 -14.23
N ALA A 656 -16.45 -35.70 -15.53
CA ALA A 656 -17.06 -36.89 -16.14
C ALA A 656 -16.02 -37.93 -16.64
N VAL A 657 -14.76 -37.53 -16.89
CA VAL A 657 -13.80 -38.34 -17.67
C VAL A 657 -12.50 -38.67 -16.93
N ARG A 658 -12.01 -37.82 -16.02
CA ARG A 658 -10.62 -37.90 -15.48
C ARG A 658 -10.52 -38.06 -13.95
N GLY A 659 -11.59 -38.45 -13.28
CA GLY A 659 -11.53 -38.95 -11.89
C GLY A 659 -11.13 -37.93 -10.80
N GLY A 660 -11.21 -36.61 -11.06
CA GLY A 660 -11.00 -35.58 -10.04
C GLY A 660 -9.56 -35.38 -9.55
N GLY A 661 -8.56 -35.83 -10.33
CA GLY A 661 -7.14 -35.71 -9.98
C GLY A 661 -6.67 -34.28 -9.67
N ALA A 662 -7.10 -33.30 -10.48
CA ALA A 662 -6.79 -31.88 -10.28
C ALA A 662 -7.38 -31.30 -8.98
N GLU A 663 -8.63 -31.66 -8.64
CA GLU A 663 -9.31 -31.24 -7.40
C GLU A 663 -8.66 -31.86 -6.16
N THR A 664 -8.26 -33.13 -6.26
CA THR A 664 -7.53 -33.85 -5.20
C THR A 664 -6.14 -33.25 -4.97
N LEU A 665 -5.37 -32.99 -6.04
CA LEU A 665 -4.04 -32.38 -5.95
C LEU A 665 -4.13 -30.93 -5.43
N TYR A 666 -5.16 -30.16 -5.82
CA TYR A 666 -5.40 -28.84 -5.25
C TYR A 666 -5.65 -28.90 -3.74
N ALA A 667 -6.43 -29.89 -3.27
CA ALA A 667 -6.67 -30.10 -1.83
C ALA A 667 -5.39 -30.52 -1.08
N GLU A 668 -4.55 -31.39 -1.65
CA GLU A 668 -3.26 -31.76 -1.07
C GLU A 668 -2.30 -30.56 -0.97
N LEU A 669 -2.17 -29.74 -2.02
CA LEU A 669 -1.37 -28.52 -1.95
C LEU A 669 -1.88 -27.56 -0.87
N GLN A 670 -3.20 -27.37 -0.76
CA GLN A 670 -3.78 -26.54 0.32
C GLN A 670 -3.51 -27.13 1.73
N ARG A 671 -3.41 -28.47 1.89
CA ARG A 671 -3.01 -29.13 3.14
C ARG A 671 -1.53 -28.93 3.50
N VAL A 672 -0.66 -28.72 2.51
CA VAL A 672 0.79 -28.50 2.72
C VAL A 672 1.10 -27.08 3.24
N LYS A 673 0.16 -26.14 3.14
CA LYS A 673 0.33 -24.75 3.63
C LYS A 673 0.86 -24.68 5.06
N ALA A 674 1.84 -23.79 5.27
CA ALA A 674 2.55 -23.66 6.54
C ALA A 674 1.62 -23.28 7.70
N PRO A 675 1.56 -24.10 8.78
CA PRO A 675 0.60 -23.85 9.85
C PRO A 675 0.98 -22.61 10.67
N PRO A 676 -0.01 -21.80 11.09
CA PRO A 676 0.22 -20.57 11.86
C PRO A 676 1.06 -20.82 13.11
N GLY A 677 2.06 -19.97 13.32
CA GLY A 677 2.96 -20.02 14.48
C GLY A 677 4.28 -20.75 14.23
N THR A 678 4.41 -21.49 13.12
CA THR A 678 5.69 -22.07 12.70
C THR A 678 6.78 -20.99 12.59
N ARG A 679 7.98 -21.26 13.12
CA ARG A 679 9.13 -20.35 13.00
C ARG A 679 9.45 -20.10 11.53
N LEU A 680 9.64 -18.84 11.15
CA LEU A 680 10.04 -18.45 9.81
C LEU A 680 11.49 -18.91 9.54
N ASP A 681 11.69 -19.64 8.44
CA ASP A 681 13.03 -19.78 7.84
C ASP A 681 13.34 -18.50 7.07
N LEU A 682 14.25 -17.70 7.65
CA LEU A 682 14.64 -16.39 7.14
C LEU A 682 15.35 -16.46 5.79
N ASP A 683 16.18 -17.48 5.54
CA ASP A 683 16.90 -17.58 4.26
C ASP A 683 15.95 -18.06 3.15
N THR A 684 15.02 -18.98 3.43
CA THR A 684 13.93 -19.31 2.48
C THR A 684 13.02 -18.10 2.24
N ALA A 685 12.67 -17.33 3.27
CA ALA A 685 11.83 -16.13 3.14
C ALA A 685 12.50 -15.06 2.28
N HIS A 686 13.79 -14.77 2.52
CA HIS A 686 14.55 -13.80 1.73
C HIS A 686 14.67 -14.24 0.26
N VAL A 687 14.87 -15.53 -0.01
CA VAL A 687 14.92 -16.06 -1.39
C VAL A 687 13.59 -15.89 -2.14
N PHE A 688 12.44 -16.06 -1.48
CA PHE A 688 11.14 -15.75 -2.10
C PHE A 688 10.85 -14.24 -2.19
N CYS A 689 11.31 -13.43 -1.23
CA CYS A 689 11.24 -11.97 -1.31
C CYS A 689 12.03 -11.45 -2.53
N GLN A 690 13.22 -12.02 -2.81
CA GLN A 690 14.00 -11.74 -4.03
C GLN A 690 13.21 -12.07 -5.31
N TRP A 691 12.53 -13.23 -5.35
CA TRP A 691 11.68 -13.57 -6.51
C TRP A 691 10.52 -12.58 -6.70
N GLN A 692 9.82 -12.22 -5.61
CA GLN A 692 8.73 -11.23 -5.69
C GLN A 692 9.25 -9.86 -6.14
N CYS A 693 10.46 -9.44 -5.72
CA CYS A 693 11.13 -8.23 -6.23
C CYS A 693 11.41 -8.29 -7.74
N CYS A 694 11.77 -9.47 -8.29
CA CYS A 694 11.90 -9.66 -9.74
C CYS A 694 10.53 -9.61 -10.43
N LEU A 695 9.50 -10.24 -9.86
CA LEU A 695 8.15 -10.27 -10.45
C LEU A 695 7.51 -8.89 -10.50
N GLN A 696 7.60 -8.10 -9.43
CA GLN A 696 7.03 -6.74 -9.40
C GLN A 696 7.66 -5.85 -10.48
N MET A 697 8.99 -5.85 -10.59
CA MET A 697 9.69 -5.02 -11.58
C MET A 697 9.52 -5.56 -13.02
N GLY A 698 9.48 -6.88 -13.21
CA GLY A 698 9.18 -7.49 -14.51
C GLY A 698 7.75 -7.21 -14.97
N LEU A 699 6.78 -7.17 -14.05
CA LEU A 699 5.41 -6.75 -14.32
C LEU A 699 5.33 -5.27 -14.68
N TYR A 700 5.96 -4.38 -13.90
CA TYR A 700 5.97 -2.94 -14.20
C TYR A 700 6.65 -2.63 -15.54
N LEU A 701 7.73 -3.34 -15.89
CA LEU A 701 8.37 -3.22 -17.21
C LEU A 701 7.45 -3.73 -18.32
N ASN A 702 6.78 -4.87 -18.14
CA ASN A 702 5.80 -5.40 -19.10
C ASN A 702 4.62 -4.41 -19.29
N GLN A 703 4.11 -3.81 -18.22
CA GLN A 703 3.06 -2.79 -18.26
C GLN A 703 3.52 -1.50 -18.97
N LEU A 704 4.71 -0.99 -18.66
CA LEU A 704 5.31 0.18 -19.31
C LEU A 704 5.52 -0.06 -20.81
N LEU A 705 5.92 -1.27 -21.20
CA LEU A 705 6.04 -1.70 -22.61
C LEU A 705 4.67 -2.03 -23.25
N SER A 706 3.55 -1.61 -22.65
CA SER A 706 2.17 -1.89 -23.11
C SER A 706 1.90 -3.38 -23.38
N THR A 707 2.22 -4.19 -22.38
CA THR A 707 1.91 -5.62 -22.18
C THR A 707 2.25 -6.56 -23.35
N PRO A 708 3.54 -6.63 -23.77
CA PRO A 708 3.96 -7.52 -24.85
C PRO A 708 3.89 -9.01 -24.47
N LEU A 709 3.94 -9.34 -23.17
CA LEU A 709 3.46 -10.62 -22.64
C LEU A 709 2.14 -10.40 -21.87
N PRO A 710 1.22 -11.38 -21.86
CA PRO A 710 0.01 -11.31 -21.05
C PRO A 710 0.34 -11.12 -19.56
N GLU A 711 -0.46 -10.31 -18.86
CA GLU A 711 -0.33 -10.24 -17.40
C GLU A 711 -0.67 -11.58 -16.75
N PRO A 712 0.12 -12.02 -15.75
CA PRO A 712 -0.17 -13.23 -15.00
C PRO A 712 -1.31 -13.01 -14.00
N ASP A 713 -2.04 -14.08 -13.69
CA ASP A 713 -3.07 -14.07 -12.65
C ASP A 713 -2.45 -14.09 -11.24
N LEU A 714 -2.07 -12.92 -10.74
CA LEU A 714 -1.47 -12.75 -9.41
C LEU A 714 -2.40 -13.23 -8.29
N THR A 715 -3.72 -13.23 -8.53
CA THR A 715 -4.70 -13.69 -7.54
C THR A 715 -4.50 -15.15 -7.14
N ARG A 716 -3.85 -15.98 -7.98
CA ARG A 716 -3.57 -17.41 -7.69
C ARG A 716 -2.17 -17.89 -8.09
N LEU A 717 -1.26 -17.00 -8.54
CA LEU A 717 0.12 -17.34 -8.94
C LEU A 717 1.02 -17.74 -7.76
N TYR A 718 0.83 -17.14 -6.59
CA TYR A 718 1.70 -17.32 -5.42
C TYR A 718 0.90 -17.38 -4.11
N SER A 719 1.29 -18.30 -3.24
CA SER A 719 0.91 -18.33 -1.83
C SER A 719 2.16 -18.61 -1.01
N GLY A 720 2.48 -17.67 -0.11
CA GLY A 720 3.62 -17.75 0.79
C GLY A 720 3.58 -18.97 1.70
N SER A 721 2.43 -19.22 2.35
CA SER A 721 2.29 -20.38 3.23
C SER A 721 2.44 -21.70 2.46
N LEU A 722 1.98 -21.77 1.21
CA LEU A 722 2.15 -22.92 0.32
C LEU A 722 3.63 -23.17 -0.01
N VAL A 723 4.35 -22.18 -0.56
CA VAL A 723 5.74 -22.39 -0.99
C VAL A 723 6.68 -22.67 0.20
N HIS A 724 6.46 -22.05 1.35
CA HIS A 724 7.18 -22.37 2.59
C HIS A 724 6.82 -23.76 3.17
N GLY A 725 5.60 -24.24 2.93
CA GLY A 725 5.18 -25.61 3.23
C GLY A 725 5.92 -26.63 2.38
N LEU A 726 5.84 -26.46 1.06
CA LEU A 726 6.49 -27.31 0.05
C LEU A 726 8.00 -27.40 0.26
N CYS A 727 8.69 -26.28 0.55
CA CYS A 727 10.12 -26.29 0.89
C CYS A 727 10.46 -27.26 2.03
N ARG A 728 9.62 -27.37 3.08
CA ARG A 728 9.85 -28.32 4.18
C ARG A 728 9.55 -29.76 3.77
N GLN A 729 8.49 -29.98 2.99
CA GLN A 729 8.10 -31.33 2.54
C GLN A 729 9.13 -31.94 1.57
N LEU A 730 9.67 -31.14 0.64
CA LEU A 730 10.74 -31.52 -0.28
C LEU A 730 12.08 -31.75 0.43
N LEU A 731 12.30 -31.13 1.61
CA LEU A 731 13.44 -31.42 2.48
C LEU A 731 13.30 -32.74 3.25
N THR A 732 12.07 -33.24 3.45
CA THR A 732 11.77 -34.51 4.14
C THR A 732 11.47 -35.66 3.16
N SER A 733 12.22 -35.71 2.05
CA SER A 733 12.24 -36.81 1.07
C SER A 733 10.98 -37.03 0.21
N ALA A 734 10.05 -36.08 0.15
CA ALA A 734 9.02 -36.11 -0.91
C ALA A 734 9.65 -35.72 -2.26
N SER A 735 9.41 -36.51 -3.31
CA SER A 735 9.76 -36.11 -4.69
C SER A 735 8.63 -35.30 -5.32
N VAL A 736 8.95 -34.39 -6.24
CA VAL A 736 7.92 -33.62 -6.97
C VAL A 736 7.01 -34.56 -7.77
N GLU A 737 7.59 -35.59 -8.39
CA GLU A 737 6.86 -36.68 -9.07
C GLU A 737 5.83 -37.35 -8.15
N SER A 738 6.16 -37.62 -6.88
CA SER A 738 5.25 -38.26 -5.93
C SER A 738 4.05 -37.38 -5.56
N LEU A 739 4.21 -36.05 -5.60
CA LEU A 739 3.12 -35.09 -5.41
C LEU A 739 2.25 -34.98 -6.66
N LEU A 740 2.87 -34.89 -7.85
CA LEU A 740 2.16 -34.64 -9.10
C LEU A 740 1.53 -35.89 -9.74
N ARG A 741 1.85 -37.10 -9.26
CA ARG A 741 1.29 -38.39 -9.72
C ARG A 741 -0.25 -38.43 -9.80
N LEU A 742 -0.95 -37.59 -9.05
CA LEU A 742 -2.41 -37.50 -9.03
C LEU A 742 -3.01 -36.74 -10.24
N CYS A 743 -2.22 -35.99 -11.01
CA CYS A 743 -2.69 -35.24 -12.18
C CYS A 743 -1.57 -35.15 -13.26
N PRO A 744 -1.57 -36.04 -14.25
CA PRO A 744 -0.57 -36.06 -15.33
C PRO A 744 -0.47 -34.73 -16.10
N GLU A 745 -1.57 -34.00 -16.24
CA GLU A 745 -1.62 -32.69 -16.89
C GLU A 745 -0.84 -31.63 -16.10
N ALA A 746 -0.98 -31.64 -14.76
CA ALA A 746 -0.19 -30.79 -13.88
C ALA A 746 1.29 -31.22 -13.83
N GLN A 747 1.58 -32.51 -13.96
CA GLN A 747 2.95 -33.03 -14.09
C GLN A 747 3.60 -32.56 -15.40
N GLN A 748 2.90 -32.67 -16.54
CA GLN A 748 3.40 -32.19 -17.82
C GLN A 748 3.64 -30.67 -17.80
N LEU A 749 2.69 -29.90 -17.26
CA LEU A 749 2.86 -28.45 -17.09
C LEU A 749 4.09 -28.16 -16.22
N TYR A 750 4.22 -28.80 -15.06
CA TYR A 750 5.38 -28.62 -14.20
C TYR A 750 6.71 -28.89 -14.94
N GLU A 751 6.81 -29.97 -15.71
CA GLU A 751 8.04 -30.26 -16.48
C GLU A 751 8.34 -29.21 -17.56
N HIS A 752 7.32 -28.61 -18.19
CA HIS A 752 7.54 -27.49 -19.11
C HIS A 752 8.12 -26.26 -18.38
N LEU A 753 7.58 -25.90 -17.20
CA LEU A 753 8.06 -24.79 -16.38
C LEU A 753 9.47 -25.05 -15.82
N PHE A 754 9.73 -26.30 -15.39
CA PHE A 754 10.99 -26.73 -14.81
C PHE A 754 12.09 -26.85 -15.87
N SER A 755 11.77 -27.36 -17.07
CA SER A 755 12.70 -27.39 -18.20
C SER A 755 13.16 -25.97 -18.59
N ALA A 756 12.22 -25.04 -18.79
CA ALA A 756 12.51 -23.65 -19.15
C ALA A 756 13.42 -22.95 -18.11
N THR A 757 13.13 -23.11 -16.82
CA THR A 757 13.95 -22.51 -15.73
C THR A 757 15.28 -23.22 -15.54
N ARG A 758 15.34 -24.55 -15.72
CA ARG A 758 16.57 -25.36 -15.65
C ARG A 758 17.57 -24.99 -16.74
N SER A 759 17.12 -24.64 -17.94
CA SER A 759 17.99 -24.15 -19.03
C SER A 759 18.67 -22.82 -18.72
N CYS A 760 18.16 -22.03 -17.77
CA CYS A 760 18.76 -20.76 -17.32
C CYS A 760 19.52 -20.86 -15.98
N ALA A 761 19.33 -21.94 -15.21
CA ALA A 761 19.86 -22.04 -13.86
C ALA A 761 21.35 -22.47 -13.83
N PRO A 762 22.18 -21.88 -12.94
CA PRO A 762 23.58 -22.29 -12.75
C PRO A 762 23.74 -23.78 -12.42
N ALA A 763 24.80 -24.40 -12.94
CA ALA A 763 25.03 -25.84 -12.77
C ALA A 763 25.17 -26.26 -11.29
N GLU A 764 25.65 -25.36 -10.44
CA GLU A 764 25.76 -25.52 -8.99
C GLU A 764 24.41 -25.84 -8.32
N LEU A 765 23.30 -25.32 -8.85
CA LEU A 765 21.96 -25.53 -8.28
C LEU A 765 21.53 -27.00 -8.29
N PHE A 766 22.07 -27.79 -9.22
CA PHE A 766 21.75 -29.20 -9.43
C PHE A 766 22.85 -30.16 -8.92
N LEU A 767 23.97 -29.65 -8.38
CA LEU A 767 25.07 -30.47 -7.91
C LEU A 767 24.85 -31.00 -6.48
N PRO A 768 24.93 -32.32 -6.23
CA PRO A 768 24.94 -32.86 -4.88
C PRO A 768 26.14 -32.34 -4.07
N LYS A 769 25.88 -31.87 -2.84
CA LYS A 769 26.85 -31.17 -1.96
C LYS A 769 28.21 -31.85 -1.80
N GLY A 770 28.30 -33.17 -1.98
CA GLY A 770 29.55 -33.94 -1.84
C GLY A 770 30.65 -33.65 -2.89
N LYS A 771 30.32 -33.13 -4.08
CA LYS A 771 31.30 -33.03 -5.20
C LYS A 771 32.11 -31.72 -5.25
N LEU A 772 31.74 -30.68 -4.50
CA LEU A 772 32.47 -29.40 -4.50
C LEU A 772 33.83 -29.49 -3.77
N ASN A 773 33.91 -30.24 -2.68
CA ASN A 773 35.13 -30.32 -1.86
C ASN A 773 36.27 -31.15 -2.51
N SER A 774 35.99 -32.00 -3.50
CA SER A 774 37.03 -32.81 -4.15
C SER A 774 37.88 -32.01 -5.16
N LYS A 775 37.27 -31.07 -5.92
CA LYS A 775 38.00 -30.21 -6.87
C LYS A 775 39.00 -29.31 -6.15
N ARG A 776 38.57 -28.58 -5.11
CA ARG A 776 39.46 -27.72 -4.29
C ARG A 776 40.60 -28.51 -3.61
N ARG A 777 40.41 -29.80 -3.30
CA ARG A 777 41.42 -30.63 -2.64
C ARG A 777 42.42 -31.28 -3.60
N LYS A 778 42.16 -31.33 -4.92
CA LYS A 778 43.15 -31.76 -5.93
C LYS A 778 44.15 -30.64 -6.28
N GLN A 779 43.72 -29.39 -6.40
CA GLN A 779 44.64 -28.27 -6.69
C GLN A 779 45.63 -27.97 -5.56
N LYS A 780 45.30 -28.30 -4.30
CA LYS A 780 46.19 -28.07 -3.14
C LYS A 780 47.10 -29.27 -2.80
N LYS A 781 47.49 -30.07 -3.80
CA LYS A 781 48.37 -31.24 -3.63
C LYS A 781 49.55 -31.34 -4.61
N SER A 782 49.78 -30.32 -5.43
CA SER A 782 50.98 -30.16 -6.27
C SER A 782 51.77 -28.94 -5.81
N GLY A 783 52.87 -29.16 -5.07
CA GLY A 783 53.76 -28.08 -4.62
C GLY A 783 54.20 -28.16 -3.15
N ILE A 784 55.08 -29.11 -2.82
CA ILE A 784 56.03 -29.04 -1.69
C ILE A 784 57.31 -29.79 -2.11
N SER A 785 58.47 -29.15 -2.05
CA SER A 785 59.76 -29.78 -1.71
C SER A 785 60.85 -28.71 -1.51
N TRP A 786 61.82 -28.99 -0.62
CA TRP A 786 63.05 -28.23 -0.34
C TRP A 786 62.89 -26.82 0.28
N SER A 787 63.82 -26.31 1.11
CA SER A 787 64.46 -26.85 2.33
C SER A 787 65.42 -25.79 2.90
N GLU A 788 65.39 -25.51 4.19
CA GLU A 788 66.33 -24.57 4.83
C GLU A 788 67.71 -25.20 5.09
N ASN A 789 68.79 -24.39 5.00
CA ASN A 789 70.03 -24.64 5.73
C ASN A 789 70.84 -23.34 5.94
N ARG A 790 71.89 -23.38 6.78
CA ARG A 790 72.42 -22.21 7.52
C ARG A 790 73.80 -21.68 7.10
N VAL A 791 73.97 -20.36 7.29
CA VAL A 791 75.18 -19.61 7.77
C VAL A 791 76.46 -19.57 6.91
N GLY A 792 77.05 -18.36 6.73
CA GLY A 792 78.52 -18.21 6.61
C GLY A 792 79.13 -17.03 5.83
N THR A 793 79.47 -15.94 6.52
CA THR A 793 80.73 -15.14 6.37
C THR A 793 81.03 -14.28 5.10
N THR A 794 80.91 -12.95 5.28
CA THR A 794 81.84 -11.83 4.88
C THR A 794 82.08 -11.30 3.44
N LEU A 795 82.13 -9.95 3.39
CA LEU A 795 82.95 -9.00 2.59
C LEU A 795 82.49 -8.47 1.20
N ASN A 796 82.04 -7.20 1.22
CA ASN A 796 82.29 -6.04 0.32
C ASN A 796 82.53 -6.26 -1.21
N ALA A 797 81.94 -5.47 -2.14
CA ALA A 797 81.53 -4.07 -2.01
C ALA A 797 80.43 -3.59 -3.01
N ARG A 798 79.64 -2.61 -2.56
CA ARG A 798 78.90 -1.54 -3.31
C ARG A 798 78.33 -1.83 -4.73
N SER A 799 77.00 -1.92 -4.84
CA SER A 799 76.23 -1.16 -5.85
C SER A 799 74.71 -1.09 -5.55
N TRP A 800 74.25 0.09 -5.11
CA TRP A 800 72.91 0.69 -5.28
C TRP A 800 71.61 -0.14 -5.23
N HIS A 801 70.89 0.02 -4.11
CA HIS A 801 69.42 0.01 -3.94
C HIS A 801 68.54 -1.22 -4.32
N GLU A 802 68.50 -2.19 -3.41
CA GLU A 802 67.21 -2.53 -2.75
C GLU A 802 66.95 -1.55 -1.58
N GLY A 803 65.77 -1.42 -0.97
CA GLY A 803 64.49 -2.08 -1.20
C GLY A 803 63.57 -1.86 0.02
N SER A 804 62.28 -1.71 -0.24
CA SER A 804 61.11 -1.67 0.67
C SER A 804 61.30 -1.83 2.19
N ASN A 805 60.61 -0.99 2.97
CA ASN A 805 60.05 -1.40 4.27
C ASN A 805 58.62 -0.81 4.45
N PRO A 806 57.69 -1.47 5.17
CA PRO A 806 56.26 -1.14 5.09
C PRO A 806 55.72 -0.33 6.29
N PHE A 807 54.62 0.39 6.01
CA PHE A 807 53.64 0.98 6.96
C PHE A 807 54.12 1.99 8.02
N GLU A 808 53.24 2.98 8.24
CA GLU A 808 53.11 3.80 9.44
C GLU A 808 54.24 4.79 9.78
N LEU A 809 54.13 6.00 9.22
CA LEU A 809 54.41 7.25 9.93
C LEU A 809 53.84 8.45 9.16
N LEU A 810 52.95 9.22 9.81
CA LEU A 810 52.82 10.69 9.70
C LEU A 810 51.71 11.15 10.66
N MET A 811 52.11 11.76 11.78
CA MET A 811 51.24 12.55 12.63
C MET A 811 51.50 14.04 12.42
N VAL A 812 50.49 14.84 12.79
CA VAL A 812 50.46 16.29 12.71
C VAL A 812 51.61 16.95 13.48
N GLU A 813 52.12 18.06 12.95
CA GLU A 813 52.59 19.18 13.76
C GLU A 813 52.15 20.52 13.14
N THR A 814 52.02 21.57 13.94
CA THR A 814 51.26 22.80 13.62
C THR A 814 52.03 24.08 13.95
N LEU A 815 51.82 25.11 13.13
CA LEU A 815 51.91 26.53 13.50
C LEU A 815 50.61 27.18 13.02
N GLU A 816 49.74 27.64 13.91
CA GLU A 816 49.82 28.88 14.70
C GLU A 816 49.54 30.15 13.88
N ASN A 817 48.32 30.67 14.08
CA ASN A 817 48.12 32.05 14.52
C ASN A 817 46.70 32.18 15.09
N GLU A 818 46.58 32.64 16.34
CA GLU A 818 45.31 33.14 16.87
C GLU A 818 45.16 34.61 16.50
N GLU A 819 43.91 35.10 16.36
CA GLU A 819 43.59 36.42 16.90
C GLU A 819 42.10 36.55 17.24
N ALA A 820 41.86 36.92 18.50
CA ALA A 820 40.60 37.29 19.14
C ALA A 820 41.00 38.11 20.40
N PRO A 821 40.14 38.97 20.99
CA PRO A 821 38.67 38.95 20.93
C PRO A 821 38.02 40.35 20.77
N GLU A 822 36.69 40.44 20.93
CA GLU A 822 36.12 41.19 22.06
C GLU A 822 34.65 40.80 22.32
N LEU A 823 34.14 41.13 23.53
CA LEU A 823 32.75 40.87 23.94
C LEU A 823 31.95 42.18 24.09
N LYS A 824 30.68 42.14 23.69
CA LYS A 824 29.53 42.65 24.48
C LYS A 824 28.20 42.10 24.00
#